data_AF-A0AAD5T063-F1
#
_entry.id   AF-A0AAD5T063-F1
#
_cell.length_a   1.000
_cell.length_b   1.000
_cell.length_c   1.000
_cell.angle_alpha   90.00
_cell.angle_beta   90.00
_cell.angle_gamma   90.00
#
_symmetry.space_group_name_H-M   'P 1'
#
loop_
_entity.id
_entity.type
_entity.pdbx_description
1 polymer ?
#
loop_
_entity_poly.entity_id
_entity_poly.type
_entity_poly.pdbx_seq_one_letter_code
_entity_poly.pdbx_strand_id
1 'polypeptide(L)'
;MMLPPVAKRVSTVHPYLPNVPDYYHWLKDTSKSGKREDVMEYMNAEEAYAQEQFAKTSYLADTIYEEILTRIVENDQEVPYYNNNYWYYTRTVEGEQYSLYCRRFQSIDAPEQVYLNPNLFKEFSTIFVTHVSVSPSGKLLAYVMDTAGDEKYTIYFKNLETGEPLSDQITDSAQHVEWGKDDTSVYYFSQDDLLRPDKLYRHIIGQDNASDVMLVHNADEKFYGKLQKSASTRFLFAIISSQQTNETHYIDLESESLELKCFWPREHNHLYSVDHQDDFFLIVTNGGGKFLNGLLQRTRIENTDKSQWEDVLKYNPYQPINKILAFKNFAVAVERIDGIEYPRVIESLDTANETSYVVQYDGDIFQLDLAANRQDYNSDSFRIRLANQLTPWKTLEYNVKSRTIKTLKKNNGFDGSKYTLRRVFAPIPKHTRISAPFDTPVPDYIPITLLYRTDLFKSDAPNKLHLMAYGAYNSAIPPYFSPSSFSLVDRGIIAATAHIRGGSELGRGWYETAKFLNKKNSFTDLIACTDYLVSEGITRAELLAIEGGSAGGLLVGAVMNMKPDICHAVIAFVPFVDMLNTMMDPSLPVTISDYEEWGNPNEKEYFDYMLSYSPYENIKPNVKYPNIFAKTGFNDPRLGYWEPAKWVAKLRASNTNGGADDPDKSIIILHCKHGSGHAGVTGRYGIYKDRSRDIAFVISQLDASEVKLNAAKRWRKVTKTTVTTIPTDAARGRPKLNGKTFVADNGNRLRGPFDSTEWTNAAPEANYAALRNLGFNAVHLYAENFDTTLAAGNRAAQVDLAVKYAGDNGLYVILVLANGGKNGDYSLSYAEAFWKFYAARYAAQTHVLFEIQNEPVSWGPPYNSASANPPGAINLEVQAYKIIRQYAPESPILFFSYSVLGYSGNTQAILSDIQAVNTQIHGNANAKWTNEAVAFHGYGGVANTKTVISGLLSAGYPAVMTEFGTVNNAIDTSFVSTLESLGVSWLDFQGIKTNDVSTYVLTSSLYQTPVKNVGLCWPSDFGTFPCNKAA
;
A
#
# COMPACT_ATOMS: atom_id res chain seq x y z
N MET A 1 -16.49 14.83 2.95
CA MET A 1 -15.93 13.46 3.02
C MET A 1 -17.08 12.53 2.67
N MET A 2 -16.93 11.71 1.64
CA MET A 2 -17.94 10.73 1.22
C MET A 2 -18.04 9.61 2.26
N LEU A 3 -19.26 9.28 2.65
CA LEU A 3 -19.53 8.14 3.51
C LEU A 3 -19.33 6.83 2.73
N PRO A 4 -18.88 5.75 3.38
CA PRO A 4 -18.73 4.47 2.72
C PRO A 4 -20.10 3.94 2.23
N PRO A 5 -20.17 3.28 1.05
CA PRO A 5 -21.39 2.67 0.56
C PRO A 5 -21.99 1.67 1.54
N VAL A 6 -23.32 1.68 1.62
CA VAL A 6 -24.11 0.76 2.46
C VAL A 6 -24.86 -0.20 1.54
N ALA A 7 -24.45 -1.47 1.54
CA ALA A 7 -25.14 -2.51 0.78
C ALA A 7 -26.55 -2.76 1.34
N LYS A 8 -27.53 -2.93 0.45
CA LYS A 8 -28.86 -3.44 0.85
C LYS A 8 -28.73 -4.83 1.47
N ARG A 9 -29.58 -5.11 2.45
CA ARG A 9 -29.65 -6.43 3.11
C ARG A 9 -30.84 -7.19 2.55
N VAL A 10 -30.56 -8.26 1.82
CA VAL A 10 -31.57 -9.18 1.26
C VAL A 10 -31.37 -10.53 1.92
N SER A 11 -32.34 -10.99 2.72
CA SER A 11 -32.19 -12.23 3.46
C SER A 11 -32.24 -13.44 2.53
N THR A 12 -31.09 -14.08 2.31
CA THR A 12 -31.00 -15.39 1.66
C THR A 12 -30.65 -16.44 2.72
N VAL A 13 -31.45 -17.49 2.85
CA VAL A 13 -31.19 -18.57 3.82
C VAL A 13 -30.31 -19.60 3.17
N HIS A 14 -29.17 -19.88 3.80
CA HIS A 14 -28.27 -20.93 3.35
C HIS A 14 -28.79 -22.30 3.85
N PRO A 15 -28.94 -23.34 3.00
CA PRO A 15 -29.50 -24.63 3.41
C PRO A 15 -28.78 -25.28 4.61
N TYR A 16 -27.45 -25.10 4.68
CA TYR A 16 -26.59 -25.66 5.73
C TYR A 16 -26.42 -24.73 6.95
N LEU A 17 -26.88 -23.48 6.86
CA LEU A 17 -26.88 -22.51 7.96
C LEU A 17 -28.27 -21.86 8.08
N PRO A 18 -29.33 -22.64 8.36
CA PRO A 18 -30.72 -22.16 8.27
C PRO A 18 -31.04 -21.01 9.23
N ASN A 19 -30.23 -20.83 10.27
CA ASN A 19 -30.38 -19.79 11.29
C ASN A 19 -29.45 -18.58 11.09
N VAL A 20 -28.60 -18.58 10.06
CA VAL A 20 -27.65 -17.50 9.76
C VAL A 20 -27.88 -17.04 8.33
N PRO A 21 -28.76 -16.04 8.09
CA PRO A 21 -29.01 -15.55 6.73
C PRO A 21 -27.78 -14.86 6.15
N ASP A 22 -27.51 -15.14 4.87
CA ASP A 22 -26.57 -14.38 4.06
C ASP A 22 -27.30 -13.15 3.47
N TYR A 23 -27.08 -11.98 4.08
CA TYR A 23 -27.73 -10.73 3.66
C TYR A 23 -27.18 -10.14 2.36
N TYR A 24 -26.02 -10.61 1.90
CA TYR A 24 -25.27 -10.01 0.79
C TYR A 24 -25.11 -10.98 -0.39
N HIS A 25 -25.77 -12.14 -0.36
CA HIS A 25 -25.76 -13.13 -1.44
C HIS A 25 -26.14 -12.53 -2.80
N TRP A 26 -27.02 -11.51 -2.82
CA TRP A 26 -27.48 -10.84 -4.04
C TRP A 26 -26.35 -10.18 -4.87
N LEU A 27 -25.17 -9.95 -4.28
CA LEU A 27 -23.96 -9.45 -4.96
C LEU A 27 -23.29 -10.51 -5.85
N LYS A 28 -23.59 -11.80 -5.66
CA LYS A 28 -23.06 -12.87 -6.50
C LYS A 28 -23.76 -12.84 -7.86
N ASP A 29 -23.02 -12.45 -8.90
CA ASP A 29 -23.40 -12.61 -10.31
C ASP A 29 -22.28 -13.38 -11.04
N THR A 30 -22.50 -14.68 -11.22
CA THR A 30 -21.55 -15.57 -11.90
C THR A 30 -21.43 -15.29 -13.40
N SER A 31 -22.43 -14.63 -14.01
CA SER A 31 -22.37 -14.26 -15.43
C SER A 31 -21.31 -13.19 -15.69
N LYS A 32 -21.00 -12.36 -14.68
CA LYS A 32 -20.10 -11.20 -14.77
C LYS A 32 -20.37 -10.33 -16.00
N SER A 33 -21.62 -10.30 -16.46
CA SER A 33 -22.00 -9.66 -17.72
C SER A 33 -22.09 -8.13 -17.62
N GLY A 34 -22.05 -7.59 -16.40
CA GLY A 34 -22.28 -6.16 -16.12
C GLY A 34 -23.73 -5.72 -16.31
N LYS A 35 -24.67 -6.65 -16.53
CA LYS A 35 -26.09 -6.34 -16.80
C LYS A 35 -26.96 -6.24 -15.53
N ARG A 36 -26.46 -6.71 -14.39
CA ARG A 36 -27.15 -6.61 -13.09
C ARG A 36 -26.99 -5.20 -12.51
N GLU A 37 -27.93 -4.32 -12.84
CA GLU A 37 -27.89 -2.90 -12.44
C GLU A 37 -27.70 -2.70 -10.94
N ASP A 38 -28.38 -3.49 -10.11
CA ASP A 38 -28.29 -3.38 -8.65
C ASP A 38 -26.89 -3.73 -8.11
N VAL A 39 -26.21 -4.68 -8.74
CA VAL A 39 -24.82 -5.03 -8.42
C VAL A 39 -23.88 -3.93 -8.91
N MET A 40 -24.03 -3.50 -10.17
CA MET A 40 -23.16 -2.48 -10.76
C MET A 40 -23.26 -1.13 -10.04
N GLU A 41 -24.45 -0.75 -9.57
CA GLU A 41 -24.64 0.44 -8.75
C GLU A 41 -23.79 0.38 -7.47
N TYR A 42 -23.83 -0.75 -6.75
CA TYR A 42 -23.02 -0.94 -5.54
C TYR A 42 -21.51 -0.95 -5.84
N MET A 43 -21.09 -1.67 -6.89
CA MET A 43 -19.68 -1.74 -7.28
C MET A 43 -19.13 -0.37 -7.71
N ASN A 44 -19.93 0.44 -8.44
CA ASN A 44 -19.55 1.79 -8.81
C ASN A 44 -19.47 2.73 -7.60
N ALA A 45 -20.37 2.57 -6.63
CA ALA A 45 -20.31 3.34 -5.38
C ALA A 45 -19.07 2.99 -4.55
N GLU A 46 -18.69 1.70 -4.49
CA GLU A 46 -17.44 1.24 -3.85
C GLU A 46 -16.22 1.83 -4.53
N GLU A 47 -16.18 1.82 -5.86
CA GLU A 47 -15.09 2.40 -6.63
C GLU A 47 -14.99 3.92 -6.39
N ALA A 48 -16.12 4.65 -6.39
CA ALA A 48 -16.14 6.08 -6.10
C ALA A 48 -15.58 6.40 -4.70
N TYR A 49 -15.98 5.62 -3.69
CA TYR A 49 -15.43 5.76 -2.34
C TYR A 49 -13.93 5.44 -2.29
N ALA A 50 -13.48 4.38 -2.97
CA ALA A 50 -12.07 4.03 -3.06
C ALA A 50 -11.25 5.16 -3.70
N GLN A 51 -11.75 5.76 -4.79
CA GLN A 51 -11.09 6.90 -5.45
C GLN A 51 -10.98 8.12 -4.54
N GLU A 52 -11.99 8.43 -3.71
CA GLU A 52 -11.85 9.50 -2.70
C GLU A 52 -10.76 9.19 -1.68
N GLN A 53 -10.65 7.93 -1.21
CA GLN A 53 -9.58 7.57 -0.27
C GLN A 53 -8.21 7.65 -0.94
N PHE A 54 -8.08 7.17 -2.18
CA PHE A 54 -6.81 7.22 -2.92
C PHE A 54 -6.38 8.64 -3.26
N ALA A 55 -7.32 9.56 -3.53
CA ALA A 55 -7.02 10.96 -3.78
C ALA A 55 -6.23 11.63 -2.62
N LYS A 56 -6.40 11.15 -1.38
CA LYS A 56 -5.66 11.63 -0.20
C LYS A 56 -4.17 11.25 -0.22
N THR A 57 -3.80 10.27 -1.04
CA THR A 57 -2.44 9.71 -1.12
C THR A 57 -1.86 9.76 -2.53
N SER A 58 -2.54 10.42 -3.48
CA SER A 58 -2.16 10.45 -4.90
C SER A 58 -0.75 10.97 -5.12
N TYR A 59 -0.40 12.11 -4.50
CA TYR A 59 0.96 12.67 -4.58
C TYR A 59 2.03 11.68 -4.09
N LEU A 60 1.75 10.95 -3.01
CA LEU A 60 2.67 9.94 -2.49
C LEU A 60 2.76 8.74 -3.45
N ALA A 61 1.63 8.27 -4.00
CA ALA A 61 1.62 7.19 -4.98
C ALA A 61 2.40 7.56 -6.25
N ASP A 62 2.21 8.77 -6.78
CA ASP A 62 2.97 9.25 -7.95
C ASP A 62 4.47 9.37 -7.64
N THR A 63 4.83 9.86 -6.45
CA THR A 63 6.22 9.90 -6.00
C THR A 63 6.83 8.50 -5.92
N ILE A 64 6.11 7.52 -5.37
CA ILE A 64 6.56 6.12 -5.28
C ILE A 64 6.73 5.52 -6.66
N TYR A 65 5.84 5.84 -7.60
CA TYR A 65 5.95 5.36 -8.98
C TYR A 65 7.25 5.84 -9.63
N GLU A 66 7.56 7.14 -9.55
CA GLU A 66 8.81 7.70 -10.05
C GLU A 66 10.03 7.08 -9.34
N GLU A 67 9.97 6.88 -8.02
CA GLU A 67 11.02 6.17 -7.29
C GLU A 67 11.25 4.74 -7.80
N ILE A 68 10.19 4.00 -8.13
CA ILE A 68 10.31 2.64 -8.69
C ILE A 68 11.03 2.68 -10.04
N LEU A 69 10.69 3.63 -10.91
CA LEU A 69 11.33 3.77 -12.23
C LEU A 69 12.84 3.99 -12.10
N THR A 70 13.28 4.75 -11.08
CA THR A 70 14.71 4.99 -10.83
C THR A 70 15.50 3.73 -10.40
N ARG A 71 14.81 2.65 -10.00
CA ARG A 71 15.42 1.41 -9.48
C ARG A 71 15.34 0.24 -10.47
N ILE A 72 14.78 0.46 -11.65
CA ILE A 72 14.69 -0.54 -12.71
C ILE A 72 15.57 -0.16 -13.90
N VAL A 73 15.97 -1.15 -14.68
CA VAL A 73 16.61 -0.93 -15.97
C VAL A 73 15.53 -1.04 -17.04
N GLU A 74 15.09 0.09 -17.59
CA GLU A 74 13.94 0.12 -18.50
C GLU A 74 14.26 -0.48 -19.89
N ASN A 75 15.49 -0.27 -20.36
CA ASN A 75 16.06 -0.92 -21.54
C ASN A 75 16.97 -2.06 -21.07
N ASP A 76 16.44 -3.28 -20.98
CA ASP A 76 17.20 -4.44 -20.53
C ASP A 76 17.09 -5.61 -21.52
N GLN A 77 18.10 -6.46 -21.55
CA GLN A 77 18.15 -7.65 -22.42
C GLN A 77 18.55 -8.87 -21.58
N GLU A 78 17.77 -9.95 -21.65
CA GLU A 78 18.15 -11.22 -21.04
C GLU A 78 19.35 -11.86 -21.76
N VAL A 79 20.03 -12.77 -21.07
CA VAL A 79 21.21 -13.46 -21.64
C VAL A 79 20.78 -14.45 -22.71
N PRO A 80 21.23 -14.31 -23.97
CA PRO A 80 20.80 -15.19 -25.05
C PRO A 80 21.18 -16.65 -24.83
N TYR A 81 20.28 -17.59 -25.13
CA TYR A 81 20.55 -19.03 -25.13
C TYR A 81 20.44 -19.60 -26.53
N TYR A 82 21.23 -20.63 -26.82
CA TYR A 82 21.24 -21.28 -28.12
C TYR A 82 20.22 -22.42 -28.16
N ASN A 83 19.42 -22.49 -29.23
CA ASN A 83 18.51 -23.58 -29.52
C ASN A 83 18.20 -23.62 -31.03
N ASN A 84 18.20 -24.81 -31.65
CA ASN A 84 17.79 -25.02 -33.06
C ASN A 84 18.36 -23.98 -34.06
N ASN A 85 19.67 -23.71 -34.04
CA ASN A 85 20.36 -22.74 -34.90
C ASN A 85 20.09 -21.25 -34.60
N TYR A 86 19.44 -20.92 -33.49
CA TYR A 86 19.17 -19.54 -33.10
C TYR A 86 19.61 -19.25 -31.67
N TRP A 87 19.99 -18.00 -31.44
CA TRP A 87 20.17 -17.41 -30.12
C TRP A 87 18.90 -16.67 -29.73
N TYR A 88 18.15 -17.18 -28.75
CA TYR A 88 16.90 -16.60 -28.26
C TYR A 88 17.11 -15.78 -27.00
N TYR A 89 16.37 -14.68 -26.88
CA TYR A 89 16.33 -13.82 -25.70
C TYR A 89 15.06 -12.97 -25.70
N THR A 90 14.77 -12.37 -24.55
CA THR A 90 13.79 -11.29 -24.46
C THR A 90 14.49 -9.98 -24.11
N ARG A 91 13.89 -8.87 -24.50
CA ARG A 91 14.36 -7.54 -24.11
C ARG A 91 13.21 -6.59 -23.86
N THR A 92 13.41 -5.62 -22.99
CA THR A 92 12.48 -4.54 -22.70
C THR A 92 12.97 -3.25 -23.36
N VAL A 93 12.02 -2.36 -23.68
CA VAL A 93 12.28 -1.04 -24.27
C VAL A 93 11.57 0.00 -23.42
N GLU A 94 12.28 1.04 -23.02
CA GLU A 94 11.74 2.19 -22.30
C GLU A 94 10.45 2.73 -22.95
N GLY A 95 9.45 3.01 -22.12
CA GLY A 95 8.10 3.41 -22.55
C GLY A 95 7.18 2.26 -22.94
N GLU A 96 7.69 1.05 -23.22
CA GLU A 96 6.89 -0.12 -23.62
C GLU A 96 6.47 -1.01 -22.44
N GLN A 97 5.25 -1.54 -22.48
CA GLN A 97 4.61 -2.29 -21.40
C GLN A 97 5.13 -3.74 -21.28
N TYR A 98 5.47 -4.35 -22.41
CA TYR A 98 5.76 -5.78 -22.52
C TYR A 98 7.13 -6.05 -23.16
N SER A 99 7.75 -7.16 -22.77
CA SER A 99 9.01 -7.61 -23.36
C SER A 99 8.83 -8.02 -24.82
N LEU A 100 9.84 -7.70 -25.63
CA LEU A 100 10.00 -8.20 -26.99
C LEU A 100 10.63 -9.59 -26.95
N TYR A 101 10.19 -10.47 -27.84
CA TYR A 101 10.77 -11.78 -28.06
C TYR A 101 11.67 -11.74 -29.30
N CYS A 102 12.95 -12.02 -29.10
CA CYS A 102 14.02 -11.74 -30.05
C CYS A 102 14.85 -13.00 -30.32
N ARG A 103 15.37 -13.11 -31.54
CA ARG A 103 16.33 -14.16 -31.91
C ARG A 103 17.40 -13.68 -32.88
N ARG A 104 18.52 -14.38 -32.94
CA ARG A 104 19.61 -14.19 -33.91
C ARG A 104 20.01 -15.51 -34.53
N PHE A 105 20.21 -15.57 -35.85
CA PHE A 105 20.52 -16.82 -36.55
C PHE A 105 22.01 -17.17 -36.46
N GLN A 106 22.31 -18.38 -36.00
CA GLN A 106 23.62 -19.03 -35.83
C GLN A 106 24.64 -18.31 -34.93
N SER A 107 24.85 -17.01 -35.12
CA SER A 107 25.79 -16.20 -34.36
C SER A 107 25.07 -15.21 -33.44
N ILE A 108 25.65 -14.97 -32.26
CA ILE A 108 25.20 -13.92 -31.35
C ILE A 108 25.40 -12.51 -31.92
N ASP A 109 26.27 -12.35 -32.91
CA ASP A 109 26.54 -11.08 -33.60
C ASP A 109 25.67 -10.90 -34.87
N ALA A 110 24.85 -11.89 -35.23
CA ALA A 110 23.95 -11.77 -36.36
C ALA A 110 22.85 -10.72 -36.09
N PRO A 111 22.24 -10.13 -37.14
CA PRO A 111 21.14 -9.19 -36.98
C PRO A 111 20.00 -9.76 -36.13
N GLU A 112 19.43 -8.93 -35.25
CA GLU A 112 18.27 -9.29 -34.44
C GLU A 112 17.01 -9.42 -35.32
N GLN A 113 16.24 -10.48 -35.07
CA GLN A 113 14.85 -10.62 -35.50
C GLN A 113 13.92 -10.56 -34.27
N VAL A 114 13.05 -9.55 -34.19
CA VAL A 114 11.93 -9.52 -33.24
C VAL A 114 10.81 -10.39 -33.80
N TYR A 115 10.59 -11.56 -33.22
CA TYR A 115 9.61 -12.53 -33.76
C TYR A 115 8.22 -12.37 -33.15
N LEU A 116 8.11 -11.83 -31.93
CA LEU A 116 6.85 -11.42 -31.29
C LEU A 116 7.03 -10.10 -30.53
N ASN A 117 6.14 -9.14 -30.78
CA ASN A 117 6.07 -7.86 -30.05
C ASN A 117 4.64 -7.67 -29.51
N PRO A 118 4.40 -7.97 -28.21
CA PRO A 118 3.08 -7.81 -27.62
C PRO A 118 2.59 -6.35 -27.56
N ASN A 119 3.48 -5.35 -27.63
CA ASN A 119 3.11 -3.93 -27.59
C ASN A 119 2.40 -3.44 -28.87
N LEU A 120 2.37 -4.26 -29.93
CA LEU A 120 1.65 -3.93 -31.16
C LEU A 120 0.14 -4.18 -31.07
N PHE A 121 -0.33 -4.97 -30.10
CA PHE A 121 -1.74 -5.31 -29.93
C PHE A 121 -2.50 -4.24 -29.12
N LYS A 122 -2.50 -2.99 -29.62
CA LYS A 122 -3.05 -1.81 -28.91
C LYS A 122 -4.58 -1.82 -28.76
N GLU A 123 -5.26 -2.69 -29.49
CA GLU A 123 -6.70 -2.91 -29.42
C GLU A 123 -7.14 -3.56 -28.09
N PHE A 124 -6.24 -4.25 -27.40
CA PHE A 124 -6.54 -4.90 -26.12
C PHE A 124 -6.05 -4.05 -24.94
N SER A 125 -6.91 -3.93 -23.93
CA SER A 125 -6.59 -3.24 -22.67
C SER A 125 -5.85 -4.14 -21.66
N THR A 126 -5.89 -5.45 -21.89
CA THR A 126 -5.26 -6.50 -21.10
C THR A 126 -4.56 -7.44 -22.06
N ILE A 127 -3.30 -7.79 -21.77
CA ILE A 127 -2.54 -8.78 -22.55
C ILE A 127 -1.72 -9.64 -21.59
N PHE A 128 -2.01 -10.93 -21.58
CA PHE A 128 -1.19 -11.96 -20.96
C PHE A 128 -0.69 -12.90 -22.05
N VAL A 129 0.61 -12.86 -22.33
CA VAL A 129 1.27 -13.88 -23.18
C VAL A 129 1.72 -15.02 -22.26
N THR A 130 1.02 -16.15 -22.29
CA THR A 130 1.27 -17.26 -21.35
C THR A 130 2.24 -18.31 -21.89
N HIS A 131 2.36 -18.43 -23.21
CA HIS A 131 3.30 -19.34 -23.84
C HIS A 131 3.74 -18.84 -25.22
N VAL A 132 5.01 -19.09 -25.55
CA VAL A 132 5.62 -18.76 -26.85
C VAL A 132 6.49 -19.95 -27.25
N SER A 133 6.17 -20.60 -28.37
CA SER A 133 6.85 -21.82 -28.85
C SER A 133 7.17 -21.72 -30.33
N VAL A 134 8.45 -21.82 -30.68
CA VAL A 134 8.93 -21.83 -32.07
C VAL A 134 9.01 -23.26 -32.57
N SER A 135 8.62 -23.49 -33.83
CA SER A 135 8.62 -24.82 -34.44
C SER A 135 10.02 -25.43 -34.54
N PRO A 136 10.14 -26.77 -34.66
CA PRO A 136 11.44 -27.44 -34.77
C PRO A 136 12.33 -26.88 -35.89
N SER A 137 11.75 -26.50 -37.04
CA SER A 137 12.53 -25.91 -38.14
C SER A 137 12.92 -24.44 -37.92
N GLY A 138 12.30 -23.76 -36.94
CA GLY A 138 12.48 -22.33 -36.70
C GLY A 138 11.64 -21.42 -37.61
N LYS A 139 10.73 -21.96 -38.42
CA LYS A 139 9.96 -21.19 -39.42
C LYS A 139 8.59 -20.73 -38.94
N LEU A 140 7.98 -21.43 -38.00
CA LEU A 140 6.66 -21.10 -37.48
C LEU A 140 6.73 -20.75 -36.00
N LEU A 141 5.81 -19.91 -35.55
CA LEU A 141 5.60 -19.55 -34.16
C LEU A 141 4.18 -19.91 -33.77
N ALA A 142 4.04 -20.54 -32.59
CA ALA A 142 2.79 -20.63 -31.86
C ALA A 142 2.90 -19.78 -30.58
N TYR A 143 1.89 -18.95 -30.30
CA TYR A 143 1.86 -18.14 -29.08
C TYR A 143 0.45 -18.06 -28.51
N VAL A 144 0.36 -18.04 -27.18
CA VAL A 144 -0.90 -18.14 -26.44
C VAL A 144 -1.17 -16.82 -25.73
N MET A 145 -2.38 -16.26 -25.91
CA MET A 145 -2.78 -14.99 -25.29
C MET A 145 -4.12 -15.08 -24.57
N ASP A 146 -4.20 -14.37 -23.44
CA ASP A 146 -5.45 -13.90 -22.82
C ASP A 146 -5.50 -12.37 -22.95
N THR A 147 -6.60 -11.85 -23.50
CA THR A 147 -6.81 -10.43 -23.80
C THR A 147 -7.86 -9.74 -22.93
N ALA A 148 -8.47 -10.47 -21.98
CA ALA A 148 -9.56 -10.00 -21.13
C ALA A 148 -9.32 -10.19 -19.62
N GLY A 149 -8.28 -10.95 -19.26
CA GLY A 149 -7.94 -11.33 -17.89
C GLY A 149 -8.85 -12.43 -17.33
N ASP A 150 -9.69 -13.06 -18.15
CA ASP A 150 -10.63 -14.09 -17.72
C ASP A 150 -10.06 -15.52 -17.81
N GLU A 151 -8.77 -15.64 -18.12
CA GLU A 151 -8.05 -16.90 -18.28
C GLU A 151 -8.65 -17.83 -19.34
N LYS A 152 -9.25 -17.24 -20.38
CA LYS A 152 -9.57 -17.92 -21.64
C LYS A 152 -8.49 -17.62 -22.66
N TYR A 153 -7.89 -18.66 -23.20
CA TYR A 153 -6.71 -18.51 -24.05
C TYR A 153 -6.99 -18.85 -25.50
N THR A 154 -6.40 -18.04 -26.39
CA THR A 154 -6.34 -18.35 -27.83
C THR A 154 -4.89 -18.62 -28.24
N ILE A 155 -4.68 -19.71 -28.97
CA ILE A 155 -3.41 -20.02 -29.64
C ILE A 155 -3.42 -19.37 -31.02
N TYR A 156 -2.42 -18.55 -31.28
CA TYR A 156 -2.18 -17.90 -32.56
C TYR A 156 -0.92 -18.45 -33.21
N PHE A 157 -0.90 -18.43 -34.54
CA PHE A 157 0.25 -18.89 -35.32
C PHE A 157 0.78 -17.81 -36.25
N LYS A 158 2.08 -17.84 -36.51
CA LYS A 158 2.77 -16.86 -37.35
C LYS A 158 3.90 -17.50 -38.15
N ASN A 159 4.02 -17.15 -39.42
CA ASN A 159 5.18 -17.48 -40.24
C ASN A 159 6.33 -16.49 -39.92
N LEU A 160 7.46 -17.02 -39.49
CA LEU A 160 8.62 -16.22 -39.10
C LEU A 160 9.55 -15.85 -40.26
N GLU A 161 9.38 -16.44 -41.44
CA GLU A 161 10.10 -16.05 -42.66
C GLU A 161 9.42 -14.82 -43.31
N THR A 162 8.09 -14.80 -43.37
CA THR A 162 7.32 -13.68 -43.94
C THR A 162 6.95 -12.61 -42.92
N GLY A 163 6.81 -12.99 -41.64
CA GLY A 163 6.30 -12.11 -40.59
C GLY A 163 4.77 -12.03 -40.52
N GLU A 164 4.06 -12.78 -41.36
CA GLU A 164 2.59 -12.76 -41.46
C GLU A 164 1.93 -13.78 -40.50
N PRO A 165 0.77 -13.46 -39.91
CA PRO A 165 -0.03 -14.43 -39.17
C PRO A 165 -0.53 -15.55 -40.10
N LEU A 166 -0.68 -16.76 -39.57
CA LEU A 166 -1.39 -17.84 -40.27
C LEU A 166 -2.91 -17.69 -40.06
N SER A 167 -3.70 -18.36 -40.89
CA SER A 167 -5.17 -18.43 -40.75
C SER A 167 -5.60 -19.22 -39.51
N ASP A 168 -4.77 -20.16 -39.08
CA ASP A 168 -4.99 -21.03 -37.93
C ASP A 168 -5.09 -20.21 -36.64
N GLN A 169 -6.12 -20.48 -35.84
CA GLN A 169 -6.30 -19.97 -34.49
C GLN A 169 -7.10 -20.99 -33.70
N ILE A 170 -6.66 -21.33 -32.49
CA ILE A 170 -7.36 -22.28 -31.61
C ILE A 170 -7.91 -21.52 -30.40
N THR A 171 -9.24 -21.40 -30.31
CA THR A 171 -9.93 -20.81 -29.15
C THR A 171 -10.14 -21.85 -28.05
N ASP A 172 -10.49 -21.40 -26.84
CA ASP A 172 -10.80 -22.25 -25.70
C ASP A 172 -9.67 -23.23 -25.35
N SER A 173 -8.43 -22.78 -25.56
CA SER A 173 -7.22 -23.54 -25.27
C SER A 173 -6.78 -23.32 -23.83
N ALA A 174 -6.00 -24.25 -23.30
CA ALA A 174 -5.24 -24.05 -22.08
C ALA A 174 -4.04 -23.11 -22.31
N GLN A 175 -3.30 -22.80 -21.24
CA GLN A 175 -2.17 -21.86 -21.26
C GLN A 175 -0.94 -22.31 -22.07
N HIS A 176 -0.95 -23.49 -22.69
CA HIS A 176 0.25 -24.12 -23.24
C HIS A 176 0.00 -24.79 -24.59
N VAL A 177 1.01 -24.70 -25.46
CA VAL A 177 1.03 -25.35 -26.77
C VAL A 177 2.43 -25.86 -27.06
N GLU A 178 2.54 -27.07 -27.58
CA GLU A 178 3.83 -27.67 -27.94
C GLU A 178 3.82 -28.20 -29.36
N TRP A 179 4.87 -27.89 -30.12
CA TRP A 179 5.06 -28.45 -31.45
C TRP A 179 5.31 -29.96 -31.40
N GLY A 180 4.88 -30.68 -32.42
CA GLY A 180 5.18 -32.09 -32.57
C GLY A 180 6.63 -32.38 -32.97
N LYS A 181 6.81 -33.46 -33.72
CA LYS A 181 8.09 -33.88 -34.30
C LYS A 181 8.68 -32.82 -35.24
N ASP A 182 7.81 -32.14 -35.97
CA ASP A 182 8.14 -31.16 -36.99
C ASP A 182 7.13 -29.98 -36.99
N ASP A 183 7.10 -29.22 -38.07
CA ASP A 183 6.28 -28.04 -38.26
C ASP A 183 4.83 -28.34 -38.72
N THR A 184 4.43 -29.62 -38.76
CA THR A 184 3.12 -30.02 -39.30
C THR A 184 2.01 -30.04 -38.26
N SER A 185 2.35 -30.16 -36.97
CA SER A 185 1.35 -30.33 -35.92
C SER A 185 1.75 -29.73 -34.58
N VAL A 186 0.74 -29.35 -33.80
CA VAL A 186 0.88 -28.96 -32.41
C VAL A 186 -0.06 -29.76 -31.51
N TYR A 187 0.29 -29.80 -30.24
CA TYR A 187 -0.48 -30.43 -29.18
C TYR A 187 -0.90 -29.36 -28.17
N TYR A 188 -2.14 -29.43 -27.70
CA TYR A 188 -2.67 -28.51 -26.72
C TYR A 188 -3.76 -29.19 -25.89
N PHE A 189 -4.02 -28.69 -24.69
CA PHE A 189 -5.22 -29.04 -23.95
C PHE A 189 -6.32 -28.02 -24.24
N SER A 190 -7.57 -28.45 -24.44
CA SER A 190 -8.74 -27.55 -24.40
C SER A 190 -9.13 -27.25 -22.95
N GLN A 191 -9.86 -26.15 -22.74
CA GLN A 191 -10.54 -25.85 -21.48
C GLN A 191 -12.00 -26.28 -21.53
N ASP A 192 -12.50 -26.84 -20.43
CA ASP A 192 -13.94 -27.05 -20.22
C ASP A 192 -14.65 -25.76 -19.75
N ASP A 193 -15.96 -25.83 -19.51
CA ASP A 193 -16.78 -24.69 -19.08
C ASP A 193 -16.33 -24.08 -17.73
N LEU A 194 -15.54 -24.82 -16.93
CA LEU A 194 -14.95 -24.38 -15.67
C LEU A 194 -13.48 -23.94 -15.82
N LEU A 195 -13.04 -23.73 -17.07
CA LEU A 195 -11.68 -23.32 -17.46
C LEU A 195 -10.60 -24.36 -17.15
N ARG A 196 -10.99 -25.62 -16.87
CA ARG A 196 -10.06 -26.70 -16.55
C ARG A 196 -9.53 -27.33 -17.83
N PRO A 197 -8.20 -27.49 -17.98
CA PRO A 197 -7.61 -28.24 -19.09
C PRO A 197 -7.93 -29.74 -18.99
N ASP A 198 -8.81 -30.25 -19.85
CA ASP A 198 -9.42 -31.59 -19.69
C ASP A 198 -9.11 -32.57 -20.85
N LYS A 199 -9.02 -32.08 -22.08
CA LYS A 199 -8.81 -32.90 -23.28
C LYS A 199 -7.54 -32.50 -24.01
N LEU A 200 -6.70 -33.49 -24.29
CA LEU A 200 -5.50 -33.32 -25.12
C LEU A 200 -5.87 -33.50 -26.58
N TYR A 201 -5.58 -32.51 -27.40
CA TYR A 201 -5.76 -32.52 -28.85
C TYR A 201 -4.43 -32.47 -29.60
N ARG A 202 -4.45 -33.00 -30.82
CA ARG A 202 -3.44 -32.73 -31.86
C ARG A 202 -4.09 -31.97 -33.01
N HIS A 203 -3.55 -30.79 -33.28
CA HIS A 203 -3.92 -29.95 -34.42
C HIS A 203 -2.91 -30.13 -35.56
N ILE A 204 -3.41 -30.18 -36.81
CA ILE A 204 -2.58 -30.19 -38.02
C ILE A 204 -2.64 -28.80 -38.65
N ILE A 205 -1.47 -28.19 -38.85
CA ILE A 205 -1.38 -26.82 -39.40
C ILE A 205 -2.01 -26.77 -40.80
N GLY A 206 -2.87 -25.78 -41.00
CA GLY A 206 -3.64 -25.53 -42.21
C GLY A 206 -4.99 -26.26 -42.27
N GLN A 207 -5.36 -27.04 -41.25
CA GLN A 207 -6.67 -27.70 -41.14
C GLN A 207 -7.62 -26.92 -40.23
N ASP A 208 -8.92 -27.16 -40.38
CA ASP A 208 -9.93 -26.63 -39.46
C ASP A 208 -9.82 -27.34 -38.10
N ASN A 209 -9.85 -26.59 -37.00
CA ASN A 209 -9.79 -27.13 -35.64
C ASN A 209 -10.87 -28.17 -35.34
N ALA A 210 -12.01 -28.13 -36.02
CA ALA A 210 -13.06 -29.14 -35.90
C ALA A 210 -12.58 -30.55 -36.33
N SER A 211 -11.45 -30.63 -37.05
CA SER A 211 -10.80 -31.87 -37.47
C SER A 211 -9.71 -32.35 -36.50
N ASP A 212 -9.45 -31.59 -35.42
CA ASP A 212 -8.42 -31.94 -34.44
C ASP A 212 -8.69 -33.29 -33.79
N VAL A 213 -7.64 -34.09 -33.65
CA VAL A 213 -7.76 -35.44 -33.08
C VAL A 213 -7.59 -35.36 -31.57
N MET A 214 -8.64 -35.72 -30.83
CA MET A 214 -8.57 -35.89 -29.37
C MET A 214 -7.79 -37.17 -29.04
N LEU A 215 -6.73 -37.02 -28.24
CA LEU A 215 -5.85 -38.12 -27.82
C LEU A 215 -6.22 -38.65 -26.44
N VAL A 216 -6.59 -37.76 -25.51
CA VAL A 216 -7.01 -38.11 -24.15
C VAL A 216 -8.12 -37.18 -23.71
N HIS A 217 -9.06 -37.71 -22.94
CA HIS A 217 -10.03 -36.94 -22.18
C HIS A 217 -9.96 -37.36 -20.71
N ASN A 218 -9.57 -36.44 -19.84
CA ASN A 218 -9.63 -36.64 -18.40
C ASN A 218 -10.95 -36.07 -17.84
N ALA A 219 -11.90 -36.97 -17.61
CA ALA A 219 -13.23 -36.62 -17.08
C ALA A 219 -13.24 -36.38 -15.55
N ASP A 220 -12.16 -36.69 -14.82
CA ASP A 220 -12.07 -36.41 -13.39
C ASP A 220 -11.73 -34.93 -13.16
N GLU A 221 -12.72 -34.18 -12.67
CA GLU A 221 -12.70 -32.73 -12.47
C GLU A 221 -11.62 -32.24 -11.49
N LYS A 222 -11.02 -33.13 -10.69
CA LYS A 222 -9.89 -32.78 -9.81
C LYS A 222 -8.57 -32.60 -10.55
N PHE A 223 -8.47 -33.13 -11.77
CA PHE A 223 -7.21 -33.23 -12.50
C PHE A 223 -7.18 -32.26 -13.68
N TYR A 224 -6.01 -31.63 -13.83
CA TYR A 224 -5.70 -30.62 -14.84
C TYR A 224 -4.61 -31.14 -15.77
N GLY A 225 -4.79 -30.93 -17.07
CA GLY A 225 -3.84 -31.25 -18.12
C GLY A 225 -2.76 -30.18 -18.31
N LYS A 226 -1.53 -30.62 -18.50
CA LYS A 226 -0.39 -29.77 -18.86
C LYS A 226 0.52 -30.48 -19.86
N LEU A 227 1.14 -29.72 -20.76
CA LEU A 227 2.18 -30.21 -21.66
C LEU A 227 3.57 -29.81 -21.19
N GLN A 228 4.55 -30.68 -21.48
CA GLN A 228 5.96 -30.42 -21.25
C GLN A 228 6.81 -31.19 -22.27
N LYS A 229 7.72 -30.53 -22.98
CA LYS A 229 8.80 -31.24 -23.68
C LYS A 229 9.94 -31.64 -22.74
N SER A 230 10.46 -32.83 -22.94
CA SER A 230 11.72 -33.27 -22.33
C SER A 230 12.88 -32.35 -22.69
N ALA A 231 13.92 -32.29 -21.85
CA ALA A 231 15.10 -31.48 -22.14
C ALA A 231 15.75 -31.82 -23.49
N SER A 232 15.79 -33.11 -23.84
CA SER A 232 16.27 -33.60 -25.14
C SER A 232 15.38 -33.25 -26.34
N THR A 233 14.17 -32.72 -26.10
CA THR A 233 13.09 -32.52 -27.08
C THR A 233 12.53 -33.78 -27.74
N ARG A 234 13.07 -34.98 -27.48
CA ARG A 234 12.59 -36.26 -28.00
C ARG A 234 11.20 -36.64 -27.49
N PHE A 235 10.93 -36.45 -26.21
CA PHE A 235 9.64 -36.80 -25.62
C PHE A 235 8.77 -35.57 -25.38
N LEU A 236 7.48 -35.68 -25.74
CA LEU A 236 6.41 -34.77 -25.33
C LEU A 236 5.61 -35.44 -24.21
N PHE A 237 5.59 -34.85 -23.02
CA PHE A 237 4.82 -35.32 -21.89
C PHE A 237 3.48 -34.59 -21.80
N ALA A 238 2.41 -35.37 -21.63
CA ALA A 238 1.08 -34.90 -21.24
C ALA A 238 0.84 -35.32 -19.78
N ILE A 239 0.89 -34.35 -18.88
CA ILE A 239 0.80 -34.53 -17.44
C ILE A 239 -0.62 -34.20 -17.01
N ILE A 240 -1.29 -35.17 -16.38
CA ILE A 240 -2.64 -35.03 -15.83
C ILE A 240 -2.50 -35.09 -14.31
N SER A 241 -2.71 -33.97 -13.63
CA SER A 241 -2.36 -33.81 -12.21
C SER A 241 -3.48 -33.20 -11.40
N SER A 242 -3.73 -33.74 -10.21
CA SER A 242 -4.36 -33.06 -9.08
C SER A 242 -3.27 -32.51 -8.13
N GLN A 243 -3.63 -32.05 -6.93
CA GLN A 243 -2.66 -31.54 -5.94
C GLN A 243 -1.91 -32.67 -5.21
N GLN A 244 -2.46 -33.87 -5.23
CA GLN A 244 -1.93 -35.03 -4.50
C GLN A 244 -1.51 -36.18 -5.42
N THR A 245 -2.00 -36.23 -6.65
CA THR A 245 -1.82 -37.38 -7.54
C THR A 245 -1.56 -36.92 -8.96
N ASN A 246 -0.69 -37.61 -9.70
CA ASN A 246 -0.58 -37.39 -11.13
C ASN A 246 -0.37 -38.66 -11.94
N GLU A 247 -0.62 -38.52 -13.23
CA GLU A 247 -0.38 -39.51 -14.27
C GLU A 247 0.26 -38.79 -15.45
N THR A 248 1.38 -39.32 -15.94
CA THR A 248 2.09 -38.78 -17.08
C THR A 248 1.93 -39.72 -18.26
N HIS A 249 1.51 -39.18 -19.39
CA HIS A 249 1.59 -39.84 -20.69
C HIS A 249 2.73 -39.21 -21.49
N TYR A 250 3.26 -39.92 -22.47
CA TYR A 250 4.34 -39.43 -23.32
C TYR A 250 4.17 -39.87 -24.77
N ILE A 251 4.66 -39.05 -25.68
CA ILE A 251 4.85 -39.36 -27.10
C ILE A 251 6.36 -39.32 -27.36
N ASP A 252 6.90 -40.39 -27.94
CA ASP A 252 8.25 -40.40 -28.50
C ASP A 252 8.20 -39.74 -29.88
N LEU A 253 8.68 -38.51 -30.00
CA LEU A 253 8.67 -37.72 -31.24
C LEU A 253 9.68 -38.24 -32.27
N GLU A 254 10.59 -39.14 -31.89
CA GLU A 254 11.46 -39.82 -32.85
C GLU A 254 10.79 -41.06 -33.45
N SER A 255 9.80 -41.65 -32.76
CA SER A 255 9.02 -42.79 -33.26
C SER A 255 8.16 -42.41 -34.49
N GLU A 256 8.02 -43.34 -35.43
CA GLU A 256 7.10 -43.18 -36.57
C GLU A 256 5.62 -43.28 -36.16
N SER A 257 5.30 -44.05 -35.11
CA SER A 257 3.91 -44.24 -34.69
C SER A 257 3.30 -43.01 -34.03
N LEU A 258 4.14 -42.17 -33.39
CA LEU A 258 3.72 -41.02 -32.57
C LEU A 258 2.58 -41.36 -31.59
N GLU A 259 2.60 -42.60 -31.08
CA GLU A 259 1.58 -43.10 -30.16
C GLU A 259 1.75 -42.46 -28.77
N LEU A 260 0.62 -42.12 -28.13
CA LEU A 260 0.58 -41.66 -26.76
C LEU A 260 0.60 -42.88 -25.81
N LYS A 261 1.63 -42.95 -24.97
CA LYS A 261 1.85 -44.04 -24.02
C LYS A 261 1.73 -43.55 -22.59
N CYS A 262 1.10 -44.32 -21.71
CA CYS A 262 1.14 -44.04 -20.28
C CYS A 262 2.53 -44.36 -19.73
N PHE A 263 3.16 -43.41 -19.03
CA PHE A 263 4.42 -43.63 -18.33
C PHE A 263 4.18 -44.53 -17.11
N TRP A 264 3.31 -44.07 -16.20
CA TRP A 264 2.86 -44.82 -15.04
C TRP A 264 1.44 -44.37 -14.64
N PRO A 265 0.50 -45.30 -14.41
CA PRO A 265 -0.88 -44.96 -14.06
C PRO A 265 -0.97 -44.23 -12.72
N ARG A 266 -2.00 -43.39 -12.55
CA ARG A 266 -2.22 -42.68 -11.28
C ARG A 266 -2.38 -43.62 -10.08
N GLU A 267 -1.71 -43.31 -8.98
CA GLU A 267 -1.88 -43.91 -7.66
C GLU A 267 -2.19 -42.80 -6.64
N HIS A 268 -3.15 -43.02 -5.74
CA HIS A 268 -3.52 -42.01 -4.75
C HIS A 268 -2.30 -41.55 -3.92
N ASN A 269 -2.11 -40.23 -3.79
CA ASN A 269 -0.97 -39.58 -3.11
C ASN A 269 0.40 -39.82 -3.76
N HIS A 270 0.46 -40.36 -4.99
CA HIS A 270 1.70 -40.51 -5.73
C HIS A 270 1.87 -39.34 -6.70
N LEU A 271 2.84 -38.48 -6.39
CA LEU A 271 3.33 -37.43 -7.29
C LEU A 271 4.68 -37.86 -7.85
N TYR A 272 4.84 -37.73 -9.16
CA TYR A 272 6.12 -37.88 -9.82
C TYR A 272 6.27 -36.92 -11.00
N SER A 273 7.50 -36.51 -11.30
CA SER A 273 7.83 -35.75 -12.51
C SER A 273 8.84 -36.53 -13.33
N VAL A 274 8.75 -36.41 -14.65
CA VAL A 274 9.61 -37.15 -15.59
C VAL A 274 10.36 -36.17 -16.49
N ASP A 275 11.63 -36.43 -16.69
CA ASP A 275 12.45 -35.84 -17.75
C ASP A 275 13.25 -36.95 -18.45
N HIS A 276 13.98 -36.59 -19.50
CA HIS A 276 14.74 -37.55 -20.30
C HIS A 276 16.22 -37.15 -20.40
N GLN A 277 17.10 -38.13 -20.15
CA GLN A 277 18.53 -38.06 -20.39
C GLN A 277 19.02 -39.36 -21.03
N ASP A 278 19.46 -39.26 -22.27
CA ASP A 278 20.11 -40.33 -23.04
C ASP A 278 19.28 -41.62 -23.16
N ASP A 279 19.63 -42.69 -22.45
CA ASP A 279 18.86 -43.95 -22.43
C ASP A 279 17.89 -44.05 -21.24
N PHE A 280 17.74 -42.98 -20.45
CA PHE A 280 17.01 -43.01 -19.19
C PHE A 280 15.93 -41.93 -19.11
N PHE A 281 14.82 -42.31 -18.49
CA PHE A 281 13.92 -41.36 -17.84
C PHE A 281 14.42 -41.06 -16.43
N LEU A 282 14.45 -39.77 -16.08
CA LEU A 282 14.73 -39.30 -14.73
C LEU A 282 13.43 -38.98 -14.03
N ILE A 283 13.27 -39.49 -12.81
CA ILE A 283 12.01 -39.44 -12.06
C ILE A 283 12.26 -38.80 -10.70
N VAL A 284 11.61 -37.68 -10.42
CA VAL A 284 11.51 -37.16 -9.05
C VAL A 284 10.16 -37.55 -8.50
N THR A 285 10.12 -38.35 -7.44
CA THR A 285 8.87 -38.89 -6.89
C THR A 285 8.77 -38.76 -5.37
N ASN A 286 7.54 -38.62 -4.87
CA ASN A 286 7.25 -38.73 -3.44
C ASN A 286 7.04 -40.18 -2.95
N GLY A 287 7.08 -41.18 -3.84
CA GLY A 287 6.91 -42.59 -3.49
C GLY A 287 5.59 -42.93 -2.79
N GLY A 288 4.48 -42.26 -3.13
CA GLY A 288 3.20 -42.44 -2.45
C GLY A 288 3.18 -41.87 -1.03
N GLY A 289 4.04 -40.86 -0.77
CA GLY A 289 4.20 -40.20 0.52
C GLY A 289 5.43 -40.66 1.32
N LYS A 290 6.00 -41.84 1.02
CA LYS A 290 7.19 -42.35 1.73
C LYS A 290 8.39 -41.41 1.63
N PHE A 291 8.50 -40.67 0.53
CA PHE A 291 9.58 -39.75 0.23
C PHE A 291 9.02 -38.34 0.02
N LEU A 292 8.27 -37.79 0.99
CA LEU A 292 7.58 -36.49 0.84
C LEU A 292 8.47 -35.37 0.26
N ASN A 293 9.76 -35.36 0.61
CA ASN A 293 10.75 -34.39 0.15
C ASN A 293 11.44 -34.78 -1.18
N GLY A 294 10.91 -35.74 -1.92
CA GLY A 294 11.38 -36.14 -3.23
C GLY A 294 12.55 -37.12 -3.18
N LEU A 295 12.47 -38.14 -4.03
CA LEU A 295 13.56 -39.07 -4.33
C LEU A 295 13.84 -39.01 -5.84
N LEU A 296 15.10 -38.85 -6.21
CA LEU A 296 15.54 -38.92 -7.61
C LEU A 296 15.86 -40.36 -7.97
N GLN A 297 15.12 -40.90 -8.94
CA GLN A 297 15.29 -42.23 -9.49
C GLN A 297 15.47 -42.16 -11.01
N ARG A 298 15.85 -43.29 -11.61
CA ARG A 298 15.90 -43.47 -13.07
C ARG A 298 15.29 -44.78 -13.49
N THR A 299 14.85 -44.87 -14.75
CA THR A 299 14.54 -46.14 -15.42
C THR A 299 14.93 -46.06 -16.90
N ARG A 300 15.14 -47.20 -17.54
CA ARG A 300 15.43 -47.29 -18.98
C ARG A 300 14.23 -46.83 -19.81
N ILE A 301 14.45 -46.16 -20.93
CA ILE A 301 13.36 -45.66 -21.79
C ILE A 301 12.47 -46.76 -22.36
N GLU A 302 12.98 -47.99 -22.46
CA GLU A 302 12.24 -49.15 -22.94
C GLU A 302 11.30 -49.76 -21.89
N ASN A 303 11.47 -49.41 -20.60
CA ASN A 303 10.69 -49.99 -19.51
C ASN A 303 10.38 -48.95 -18.42
N THR A 304 9.12 -48.51 -18.37
CA THR A 304 8.64 -47.53 -17.38
C THR A 304 8.10 -48.18 -16.09
N ASP A 305 8.15 -49.51 -15.96
CA ASP A 305 7.63 -50.23 -14.80
C ASP A 305 8.33 -49.77 -13.50
N LYS A 306 7.53 -49.41 -12.49
CA LYS A 306 7.99 -48.90 -11.19
C LYS A 306 8.92 -49.85 -10.45
N SER A 307 8.85 -51.16 -10.72
CA SER A 307 9.78 -52.16 -10.16
C SER A 307 11.21 -52.03 -10.70
N GLN A 308 11.40 -51.31 -11.81
CA GLN A 308 12.70 -51.06 -12.44
C GLN A 308 13.31 -49.72 -12.03
N TRP A 309 12.62 -48.92 -11.22
CA TRP A 309 13.12 -47.60 -10.83
C TRP A 309 14.29 -47.76 -9.86
N GLU A 310 15.44 -47.22 -10.23
CA GLU A 310 16.68 -47.26 -9.44
C GLU A 310 16.98 -45.90 -8.83
N ASP A 311 17.36 -45.88 -7.56
CA ASP A 311 17.71 -44.65 -6.83
C ASP A 311 19.03 -44.06 -7.36
N VAL A 312 18.95 -42.84 -7.92
CA VAL A 312 20.15 -42.09 -8.37
C VAL A 312 20.78 -41.34 -7.20
N LEU A 313 19.94 -40.81 -6.29
CA LEU A 313 20.37 -40.19 -5.04
C LEU A 313 19.73 -40.91 -3.87
N LYS A 314 20.43 -41.01 -2.74
CA LYS A 314 19.82 -41.49 -1.50
C LYS A 314 18.76 -40.51 -1.00
N TYR A 315 17.62 -41.04 -0.54
CA TYR A 315 16.58 -40.20 0.06
C TYR A 315 17.12 -39.42 1.27
N ASN A 316 16.91 -38.09 1.25
CA ASN A 316 17.19 -37.22 2.38
C ASN A 316 15.90 -36.53 2.85
N PRO A 317 15.37 -36.87 4.03
CA PRO A 317 14.13 -36.27 4.53
C PRO A 317 14.28 -34.80 4.95
N TYR A 318 15.50 -34.26 5.02
CA TYR A 318 15.75 -32.86 5.40
C TYR A 318 16.02 -31.92 4.21
N GLN A 319 16.25 -32.47 3.00
CA GLN A 319 16.66 -31.70 1.83
C GLN A 319 15.71 -31.97 0.66
N PRO A 320 14.64 -31.17 0.51
CA PRO A 320 13.67 -31.40 -0.55
C PRO A 320 14.26 -31.22 -1.94
N ILE A 321 13.98 -32.18 -2.83
CA ILE A 321 14.27 -32.09 -4.27
C ILE A 321 13.02 -31.57 -4.98
N ASN A 322 13.07 -30.33 -5.46
CA ASN A 322 11.92 -29.67 -6.08
C ASN A 322 11.83 -29.91 -7.59
N LYS A 323 12.99 -30.04 -8.26
CA LYS A 323 13.10 -30.05 -9.73
C LYS A 323 14.35 -30.79 -10.17
N ILE A 324 14.30 -31.37 -11.37
CA ILE A 324 15.44 -31.93 -12.09
C ILE A 324 15.59 -31.23 -13.46
N LEU A 325 16.83 -31.05 -13.88
CA LEU A 325 17.21 -30.54 -15.20
C LEU A 325 18.14 -31.55 -15.83
N ALA A 326 17.71 -32.17 -16.92
CA ALA A 326 18.53 -33.08 -17.69
C ALA A 326 19.39 -32.32 -18.72
N PHE A 327 20.66 -32.71 -18.81
CA PHE A 327 21.56 -32.42 -19.93
C PHE A 327 22.12 -33.75 -20.44
N LYS A 328 22.73 -33.75 -21.61
CA LYS A 328 23.26 -34.99 -22.21
C LYS A 328 24.22 -35.75 -21.28
N ASN A 329 25.14 -35.02 -20.64
CA ASN A 329 26.24 -35.61 -19.90
C ASN A 329 26.12 -35.49 -18.37
N PHE A 330 25.10 -34.79 -17.85
CA PHE A 330 24.90 -34.58 -16.41
C PHE A 330 23.45 -34.18 -16.14
N ALA A 331 23.04 -34.24 -14.87
CA ALA A 331 21.76 -33.67 -14.43
C ALA A 331 21.96 -32.68 -13.29
N VAL A 332 21.00 -31.79 -13.08
CA VAL A 332 21.00 -30.85 -11.96
C VAL A 332 19.70 -30.94 -11.19
N ALA A 333 19.77 -31.42 -9.95
CA ALA A 333 18.66 -31.37 -9.01
C ALA A 333 18.64 -30.01 -8.29
N VAL A 334 17.45 -29.47 -8.04
CA VAL A 334 17.28 -28.32 -7.16
C VAL A 334 16.89 -28.82 -5.79
N GLU A 335 17.83 -28.74 -4.86
CA GLU A 335 17.61 -29.07 -3.46
C GLU A 335 17.26 -27.83 -2.66
N ARG A 336 16.60 -27.98 -1.52
CA ARG A 336 16.40 -26.90 -0.57
C ARG A 336 17.09 -27.20 0.75
N ILE A 337 17.83 -26.24 1.29
CA ILE A 337 18.52 -26.32 2.57
C ILE A 337 18.12 -25.10 3.38
N ASP A 338 17.47 -25.32 4.52
CA ASP A 338 16.95 -24.27 5.41
C ASP A 338 16.15 -23.18 4.68
N GLY A 339 15.33 -23.53 3.70
CA GLY A 339 14.52 -22.56 2.96
C GLY A 339 15.16 -21.97 1.71
N ILE A 340 16.43 -22.26 1.43
CA ILE A 340 17.16 -21.71 0.28
C ILE A 340 17.47 -22.82 -0.72
N GLU A 341 17.29 -22.54 -2.00
CA GLU A 341 17.48 -23.51 -3.07
C GLU A 341 18.95 -23.61 -3.50
N TYR A 342 19.44 -24.80 -3.82
CA TYR A 342 20.81 -25.01 -4.29
C TYR A 342 20.82 -25.99 -5.47
N PRO A 343 21.66 -25.76 -6.49
CA PRO A 343 21.87 -26.74 -7.54
C PRO A 343 22.79 -27.86 -7.01
N ARG A 344 22.30 -29.10 -7.05
CA ARG A 344 23.15 -30.29 -6.95
C ARG A 344 23.41 -30.83 -8.35
N VAL A 345 24.67 -30.89 -8.74
CA VAL A 345 25.11 -31.55 -9.96
C VAL A 345 25.20 -33.05 -9.71
N ILE A 346 24.61 -33.83 -10.61
CA ILE A 346 24.75 -35.28 -10.73
C ILE A 346 25.62 -35.54 -11.96
N GLU A 347 26.87 -35.94 -11.75
CA GLU A 347 27.87 -36.14 -12.81
C GLU A 347 27.64 -37.43 -13.59
N SER A 348 27.12 -38.46 -12.93
CA SER A 348 26.75 -39.74 -13.55
C SER A 348 25.43 -40.23 -12.97
N LEU A 349 24.63 -40.87 -13.83
CA LEU A 349 23.41 -41.55 -13.41
C LEU A 349 23.68 -42.94 -12.81
N ASP A 350 24.94 -43.44 -12.84
CA ASP A 350 25.31 -44.74 -12.29
C ASP A 350 24.92 -44.89 -10.82
N THR A 351 23.98 -45.79 -10.53
CA THR A 351 23.43 -46.05 -9.19
C THR A 351 24.39 -46.85 -8.31
N ALA A 352 25.44 -47.47 -8.87
CA ALA A 352 26.44 -48.19 -8.09
C ALA A 352 27.36 -47.25 -7.30
N ASN A 353 27.64 -46.05 -7.83
CA ASN A 353 28.50 -45.05 -7.19
C ASN A 353 27.92 -43.65 -7.36
N GLU A 354 27.35 -43.09 -6.29
CA GLU A 354 26.83 -41.73 -6.29
C GLU A 354 27.95 -40.70 -6.54
N THR A 355 27.88 -40.00 -7.67
CA THR A 355 28.81 -38.92 -8.05
C THR A 355 28.04 -37.60 -8.16
N SER A 356 27.85 -36.95 -7.02
CA SER A 356 27.07 -35.71 -6.92
C SER A 356 27.75 -34.67 -6.01
N TYR A 357 27.47 -33.39 -6.24
CA TYR A 357 27.92 -32.30 -5.36
C TYR A 357 27.03 -31.06 -5.47
N VAL A 358 26.94 -30.28 -4.39
CA VAL A 358 26.22 -29.01 -4.36
C VAL A 358 27.12 -27.89 -4.87
N VAL A 359 26.61 -27.08 -5.79
CA VAL A 359 27.32 -25.90 -6.31
C VAL A 359 27.20 -24.76 -5.30
N GLN A 360 28.36 -24.27 -4.86
CA GLN A 360 28.48 -23.12 -3.97
C GLN A 360 28.72 -21.84 -4.77
N TYR A 361 28.15 -20.73 -4.31
CA TYR A 361 28.36 -19.38 -4.86
C TYR A 361 28.13 -18.34 -3.78
N ASP A 362 28.61 -17.12 -4.01
CA ASP A 362 28.53 -16.04 -3.02
C ASP A 362 27.09 -15.58 -2.78
N GLY A 363 26.65 -15.71 -1.51
CA GLY A 363 25.39 -15.18 -0.97
C GLY A 363 24.58 -16.22 -0.19
N ASP A 364 24.00 -15.82 0.95
CA ASP A 364 23.33 -16.75 1.88
C ASP A 364 21.80 -16.84 1.70
N ILE A 365 21.19 -15.86 1.02
CA ILE A 365 19.74 -15.78 0.79
C ILE A 365 19.52 -15.35 -0.64
N PHE A 366 18.86 -16.19 -1.44
CA PHE A 366 18.59 -15.92 -2.84
C PHE A 366 17.47 -16.81 -3.38
N GLN A 367 16.76 -16.29 -4.37
CA GLN A 367 15.93 -17.06 -5.27
C GLN A 367 16.80 -17.58 -6.39
N LEU A 368 16.56 -18.81 -6.79
CA LEU A 368 17.27 -19.48 -7.86
C LEU A 368 16.29 -19.80 -8.99
N ASP A 369 16.72 -19.48 -10.22
CA ASP A 369 16.05 -19.90 -11.44
C ASP A 369 17.06 -20.64 -12.33
N LEU A 370 16.78 -21.91 -12.53
CA LEU A 370 17.54 -22.81 -13.40
C LEU A 370 16.62 -23.25 -14.54
N ALA A 371 16.73 -22.57 -15.68
CA ALA A 371 16.04 -22.94 -16.92
C ALA A 371 16.53 -22.17 -18.15
N ALA A 372 17.24 -21.05 -17.98
CA ALA A 372 17.53 -20.11 -19.06
C ALA A 372 18.25 -20.73 -20.28
N ASN A 373 18.98 -21.84 -20.10
CA ASN A 373 19.60 -22.60 -21.20
C ASN A 373 19.24 -24.09 -21.18
N ARG A 374 18.17 -24.51 -20.50
CA ARG A 374 17.74 -25.93 -20.50
C ARG A 374 17.51 -26.47 -21.91
N GLN A 375 17.10 -25.59 -22.83
CA GLN A 375 16.90 -25.90 -24.24
C GLN A 375 18.20 -26.29 -24.97
N ASP A 376 19.37 -25.99 -24.41
CA ASP A 376 20.68 -26.42 -24.93
C ASP A 376 21.11 -27.74 -24.28
N TYR A 377 20.43 -28.82 -24.63
CA TYR A 377 20.63 -30.16 -24.04
C TYR A 377 22.09 -30.67 -24.13
N ASN A 378 22.84 -30.22 -25.14
CA ASN A 378 24.23 -30.64 -25.35
C ASN A 378 25.26 -29.78 -24.61
N SER A 379 24.82 -28.77 -23.86
CA SER A 379 25.71 -27.90 -23.10
C SER A 379 26.46 -28.66 -22.01
N ASP A 380 27.75 -28.34 -21.82
CA ASP A 380 28.55 -28.78 -20.66
C ASP A 380 28.40 -27.84 -19.44
N SER A 381 27.52 -26.84 -19.56
CA SER A 381 27.29 -25.79 -18.56
C SER A 381 25.80 -25.55 -18.34
N PHE A 382 25.43 -25.13 -17.13
CA PHE A 382 24.07 -24.68 -16.85
C PHE A 382 24.07 -23.27 -16.27
N ARG A 383 23.00 -22.53 -16.55
CA ARG A 383 22.85 -21.16 -16.08
C ARG A 383 22.10 -21.10 -14.76
N ILE A 384 22.63 -20.26 -13.88
CA ILE A 384 22.06 -19.96 -12.58
C ILE A 384 21.65 -18.49 -12.59
N ARG A 385 20.36 -18.22 -12.57
CA ARG A 385 19.86 -16.87 -12.30
C ARG A 385 19.63 -16.77 -10.80
N LEU A 386 20.19 -15.73 -10.20
CA LEU A 386 20.11 -15.47 -8.76
C LEU A 386 19.63 -14.04 -8.53
N ALA A 387 18.68 -13.88 -7.63
CA ALA A 387 18.28 -12.59 -7.10
C ALA A 387 18.03 -12.73 -5.60
N ASN A 388 18.08 -11.63 -4.89
CA ASN A 388 17.54 -11.57 -3.54
C ASN A 388 16.97 -10.18 -3.27
N GLN A 389 16.45 -9.96 -2.07
CA GLN A 389 15.87 -8.66 -1.73
C GLN A 389 16.87 -7.49 -1.86
N LEU A 390 18.19 -7.72 -1.85
CA LEU A 390 19.23 -6.69 -1.95
C LEU A 390 19.84 -6.55 -3.35
N THR A 391 19.70 -7.57 -4.19
CA THR A 391 20.44 -7.70 -5.45
C THR A 391 19.46 -8.09 -6.56
N PRO A 392 19.31 -7.25 -7.60
CA PRO A 392 18.57 -7.63 -8.80
C PRO A 392 19.14 -8.90 -9.45
N TRP A 393 18.42 -9.47 -10.41
CA TRP A 393 18.85 -10.66 -11.13
C TRP A 393 20.28 -10.54 -11.68
N LYS A 394 21.12 -11.51 -11.31
CA LYS A 394 22.40 -11.80 -11.95
C LYS A 394 22.32 -13.17 -12.62
N THR A 395 22.91 -13.29 -13.80
CA THR A 395 23.00 -14.57 -14.52
C THR A 395 24.44 -15.06 -14.45
N LEU A 396 24.62 -16.23 -13.87
CA LEU A 396 25.86 -16.98 -13.83
C LEU A 396 25.78 -18.18 -14.77
N GLU A 397 26.92 -18.66 -15.21
CA GLU A 397 27.09 -19.91 -15.95
C GLU A 397 28.10 -20.76 -15.20
N TYR A 398 27.69 -21.98 -14.86
CA TYR A 398 28.53 -22.95 -14.19
C TYR A 398 28.93 -24.04 -15.19
N ASN A 399 30.23 -24.20 -15.42
CA ASN A 399 30.75 -25.29 -16.24
C ASN A 399 31.00 -26.53 -15.36
N VAL A 400 30.38 -27.65 -15.72
CA VAL A 400 30.42 -28.87 -14.90
C VAL A 400 31.80 -29.55 -14.94
N LYS A 401 32.46 -29.54 -16.10
CA LYS A 401 33.77 -30.18 -16.30
C LYS A 401 34.90 -29.45 -15.58
N SER A 402 34.99 -28.13 -15.76
CA SER A 402 36.04 -27.31 -15.12
C SER A 402 35.69 -26.89 -13.69
N ARG A 403 34.43 -27.02 -13.27
CA ARG A 403 33.90 -26.55 -11.98
C ARG A 403 34.11 -25.05 -11.75
N THR A 404 33.94 -24.26 -12.81
CA THR A 404 34.15 -22.80 -12.78
C THR A 404 32.85 -22.04 -13.00
N ILE A 405 32.70 -20.92 -12.29
CA ILE A 405 31.59 -19.97 -12.45
C ILE A 405 32.05 -18.78 -13.30
N LYS A 406 31.25 -18.43 -14.31
CA LYS A 406 31.36 -17.21 -15.09
C LYS A 406 30.13 -16.34 -14.87
N THR A 407 30.30 -15.05 -14.63
CA THR A 407 29.18 -14.10 -14.66
C THR A 407 28.86 -13.74 -16.11
N LEU A 408 27.62 -13.97 -16.55
CA LEU A 408 27.15 -13.59 -17.88
C LEU A 408 26.45 -12.22 -17.89
N LYS A 409 25.74 -11.88 -16.81
CA LYS A 409 25.02 -10.60 -16.68
C LYS A 409 24.93 -10.17 -15.22
N LYS A 410 25.10 -8.87 -14.97
CA LYS A 410 24.80 -8.18 -13.71
C LYS A 410 23.89 -7.00 -14.00
N ASN A 411 22.78 -6.89 -13.28
CA ASN A 411 21.92 -5.73 -13.33
C ASN A 411 22.44 -4.67 -12.35
N ASN A 412 23.01 -3.59 -12.89
CA ASN A 412 23.68 -2.53 -12.10
C ASN A 412 22.74 -1.38 -11.70
N GLY A 413 21.41 -1.53 -11.83
CA GLY A 413 20.43 -0.47 -11.58
C GLY A 413 20.13 -0.17 -10.11
N PHE A 414 20.74 -0.91 -9.17
CA PHE A 414 20.42 -0.79 -7.76
C PHE A 414 21.62 -1.09 -6.85
N ASP A 415 21.84 -0.26 -5.83
CA ASP A 415 22.86 -0.44 -4.81
C ASP A 415 22.25 -0.91 -3.48
N GLY A 416 22.42 -2.21 -3.20
CA GLY A 416 21.93 -2.86 -1.99
C GLY A 416 22.74 -2.57 -0.71
N SER A 417 23.87 -1.88 -0.79
CA SER A 417 24.82 -1.74 0.34
C SER A 417 24.28 -0.96 1.55
N LYS A 418 23.23 -0.17 1.35
CA LYS A 418 22.58 0.66 2.40
C LYS A 418 21.54 -0.11 3.23
N TYR A 419 21.30 -1.37 2.88
CA TYR A 419 20.20 -2.15 3.42
C TYR A 419 20.72 -3.42 4.07
N THR A 420 19.93 -3.95 4.98
CA THR A 420 20.23 -5.21 5.67
C THR A 420 19.11 -6.19 5.43
N LEU A 421 19.51 -7.41 5.09
CA LEU A 421 18.65 -8.59 5.04
C LEU A 421 18.97 -9.46 6.26
N ARG A 422 17.97 -9.73 7.09
CA ARG A 422 18.13 -10.50 8.34
C ARG A 422 17.05 -11.56 8.44
N ARG A 423 17.42 -12.80 8.76
CA ARG A 423 16.47 -13.86 9.11
C ARG A 423 16.32 -13.96 10.63
N VAL A 424 15.08 -14.07 11.09
CA VAL A 424 14.72 -14.36 12.48
C VAL A 424 13.76 -15.55 12.53
N PHE A 425 13.58 -16.17 13.69
CA PHE A 425 12.89 -17.46 13.80
C PHE A 425 11.87 -17.40 14.94
N ALA A 426 10.58 -17.35 14.59
CA ALA A 426 9.50 -17.38 15.58
C ALA A 426 9.24 -18.82 16.03
N PRO A 427 9.11 -19.11 17.33
CA PRO A 427 8.83 -20.47 17.79
C PRO A 427 7.42 -20.92 17.42
N ILE A 428 7.25 -22.17 16.94
CA ILE A 428 5.92 -22.76 16.74
C ILE A 428 5.28 -23.08 18.09
N PRO A 429 4.04 -22.63 18.36
CA PRO A 429 3.32 -22.96 19.59
C PRO A 429 3.23 -24.47 19.81
N LYS A 430 3.66 -24.95 20.99
CA LYS A 430 3.76 -26.39 21.31
C LYS A 430 2.48 -27.19 21.01
N HIS A 431 1.31 -26.62 21.29
CA HIS A 431 0.02 -27.29 21.07
C HIS A 431 -0.41 -27.40 19.60
N THR A 432 0.33 -26.77 18.67
CA THR A 432 0.09 -26.83 17.21
C THR A 432 1.15 -27.63 16.47
N ARG A 433 2.16 -28.18 17.19
CA ARG A 433 3.20 -29.00 16.60
C ARG A 433 2.61 -30.37 16.27
N ILE A 434 2.68 -30.74 14.99
CA ILE A 434 2.23 -32.04 14.49
C ILE A 434 3.30 -32.62 13.58
N SER A 435 3.43 -33.95 13.57
CA SER A 435 4.33 -34.64 12.66
C SER A 435 3.74 -34.66 11.25
N ALA A 436 4.59 -34.49 10.24
CA ALA A 436 4.20 -34.77 8.87
C ALA A 436 4.07 -36.30 8.64
N PRO A 437 3.37 -36.75 7.58
CA PRO A 437 3.30 -38.16 7.24
C PRO A 437 4.68 -38.82 7.14
N PHE A 438 4.74 -40.12 7.47
CA PHE A 438 5.96 -40.93 7.49
C PHE A 438 7.09 -40.35 8.36
N ASP A 439 6.72 -39.65 9.45
CA ASP A 439 7.64 -38.97 10.38
C ASP A 439 8.64 -38.04 9.68
N THR A 440 8.21 -37.44 8.56
CA THR A 440 9.03 -36.45 7.86
C THR A 440 9.31 -35.28 8.81
N PRO A 441 10.59 -34.91 9.05
CA PRO A 441 10.95 -33.88 10.01
C PRO A 441 10.33 -32.53 9.67
N VAL A 442 9.77 -31.87 10.69
CA VAL A 442 9.23 -30.51 10.60
C VAL A 442 9.92 -29.67 11.69
N PRO A 443 10.65 -28.60 11.31
CA PRO A 443 11.28 -27.72 12.29
C PRO A 443 10.26 -27.08 13.23
N ASP A 444 10.69 -26.76 14.46
CA ASP A 444 9.80 -26.23 15.50
C ASP A 444 9.78 -24.69 15.59
N TYR A 445 10.19 -24.05 14.50
CA TYR A 445 10.26 -22.61 14.30
C TYR A 445 9.74 -22.21 12.91
N ILE A 446 9.36 -20.95 12.77
CA ILE A 446 8.89 -20.32 11.53
C ILE A 446 9.92 -19.27 11.12
N PRO A 447 10.56 -19.38 9.93
CA PRO A 447 11.46 -18.36 9.42
C PRO A 447 10.71 -17.05 9.09
N ILE A 448 11.32 -15.92 9.41
CA ILE A 448 10.88 -14.60 8.98
C ILE A 448 12.07 -13.87 8.36
N THR A 449 11.92 -13.37 7.14
CA THR A 449 12.95 -12.57 6.47
C THR A 449 12.61 -11.09 6.60
N LEU A 450 13.55 -10.28 7.09
CA LEU A 450 13.42 -8.83 7.30
C LEU A 450 14.36 -8.08 6.35
N LEU A 451 13.84 -7.10 5.62
CA LEU A 451 14.58 -6.14 4.81
C LEU A 451 14.37 -4.73 5.39
N TYR A 452 15.46 -4.01 5.67
CA TYR A 452 15.39 -2.64 6.19
C TYR A 452 16.62 -1.80 5.82
N ARG A 453 16.49 -0.47 5.90
CA ARG A 453 17.61 0.47 5.70
C ARG A 453 18.44 0.53 6.97
N THR A 454 19.73 0.25 6.86
CA THR A 454 20.58 -0.04 8.03
C THR A 454 20.67 1.15 8.99
N ASP A 455 20.75 2.37 8.46
CA ASP A 455 20.86 3.62 9.23
C ASP A 455 19.52 4.11 9.82
N LEU A 456 18.38 3.60 9.34
CA LEU A 456 17.05 3.97 9.86
C LEU A 456 16.48 2.96 10.85
N PHE A 457 17.09 1.78 10.96
CA PHE A 457 16.64 0.75 11.89
C PHE A 457 16.84 1.20 13.33
N LYS A 458 15.74 1.22 14.10
CA LYS A 458 15.76 1.53 15.52
C LYS A 458 15.93 0.23 16.29
N SER A 459 17.12 -0.02 16.84
CA SER A 459 17.37 -1.23 17.66
C SER A 459 16.80 -1.13 19.07
N ASP A 460 16.53 0.09 19.54
CA ASP A 460 16.07 0.41 20.89
C ASP A 460 14.60 0.87 20.93
N ALA A 461 13.89 0.85 19.80
CA ALA A 461 12.49 1.22 19.71
C ALA A 461 11.77 0.44 18.59
N PRO A 462 10.45 0.16 18.75
CA PRO A 462 9.66 -0.48 17.69
C PRO A 462 9.69 0.30 16.38
N ASN A 463 9.85 -0.42 15.28
CA ASN A 463 9.86 0.10 13.92
C ASN A 463 8.47 -0.09 13.25
N LYS A 464 8.19 0.73 12.24
CA LYS A 464 7.09 0.46 11.31
C LYS A 464 7.43 -0.80 10.51
N LEU A 465 6.46 -1.69 10.31
CA LEU A 465 6.69 -2.96 9.64
C LEU A 465 5.52 -3.31 8.71
N HIS A 466 5.86 -3.78 7.52
CA HIS A 466 4.94 -4.36 6.54
C HIS A 466 5.26 -5.85 6.39
N LEU A 467 4.34 -6.73 6.81
CA LEU A 467 4.51 -8.18 6.84
C LEU A 467 3.66 -8.87 5.77
N MET A 468 4.31 -9.61 4.88
CA MET A 468 3.64 -10.42 3.85
C MET A 468 3.62 -11.91 4.25
N ALA A 469 2.50 -12.61 4.01
CA ALA A 469 2.37 -14.05 4.21
C ALA A 469 1.33 -14.71 3.27
N TYR A 470 1.49 -16.01 2.97
CA TYR A 470 0.61 -16.78 2.06
C TYR A 470 0.13 -18.11 2.66
N GLY A 471 1.01 -19.10 2.79
CA GLY A 471 0.75 -20.33 3.56
C GLY A 471 -0.27 -21.31 2.97
N ALA A 472 -0.27 -21.57 1.67
CA ALA A 472 -1.13 -22.57 1.02
C ALA A 472 -0.49 -23.20 -0.23
N TYR A 473 -1.08 -24.32 -0.69
CA TYR A 473 -0.78 -24.98 -1.97
C TYR A 473 0.66 -25.46 -2.16
N ASN A 474 1.41 -25.72 -1.08
CA ASN A 474 2.83 -26.08 -1.17
C ASN A 474 3.65 -25.00 -1.92
N SER A 475 3.18 -23.74 -1.89
CA SER A 475 3.80 -22.61 -2.56
C SER A 475 4.72 -21.87 -1.60
N ALA A 476 6.01 -21.80 -1.92
CA ALA A 476 6.98 -21.03 -1.15
C ALA A 476 7.06 -19.60 -1.65
N ILE A 477 7.28 -18.65 -0.74
CA ILE A 477 7.57 -17.26 -1.11
C ILE A 477 9.10 -17.12 -1.26
N PRO A 478 9.66 -17.12 -2.48
CA PRO A 478 11.10 -17.03 -2.65
C PRO A 478 11.61 -15.66 -2.20
N PRO A 479 12.88 -15.55 -1.79
CA PRO A 479 13.50 -14.25 -1.55
C PRO A 479 13.80 -13.55 -2.88
N TYR A 480 12.89 -12.69 -3.35
CA TYR A 480 12.99 -11.99 -4.64
C TYR A 480 13.32 -10.50 -4.49
N PHE A 481 13.93 -9.91 -5.53
CA PHE A 481 14.15 -8.47 -5.62
C PHE A 481 12.85 -7.75 -6.01
N SER A 482 12.42 -6.78 -5.19
CA SER A 482 11.24 -5.95 -5.47
C SER A 482 11.63 -4.47 -5.45
N PRO A 483 11.66 -3.77 -6.60
CA PRO A 483 12.01 -2.34 -6.63
C PRO A 483 11.02 -1.49 -5.83
N SER A 484 9.76 -1.90 -5.76
CA SER A 484 8.70 -1.22 -5.00
C SER A 484 8.91 -1.29 -3.49
N SER A 485 9.45 -2.39 -2.96
CA SER A 485 9.68 -2.53 -1.51
C SER A 485 10.62 -1.44 -0.97
N PHE A 486 11.52 -0.90 -1.79
CA PHE A 486 12.45 0.15 -1.35
C PHE A 486 11.78 1.49 -1.06
N SER A 487 10.61 1.78 -1.63
CA SER A 487 9.84 2.96 -1.24
C SER A 487 9.29 2.88 0.19
N LEU A 488 9.08 1.68 0.74
CA LEU A 488 8.82 1.45 2.17
C LEU A 488 10.12 1.58 2.98
N VAL A 489 11.15 0.86 2.56
CA VAL A 489 12.39 0.70 3.30
C VAL A 489 13.16 2.02 3.43
N ASP A 490 13.19 2.83 2.38
CA ASP A 490 13.82 4.16 2.38
C ASP A 490 13.14 5.16 3.34
N ARG A 491 11.91 4.85 3.79
CA ARG A 491 11.12 5.61 4.76
C ARG A 491 11.15 5.00 6.17
N GLY A 492 12.06 4.05 6.41
CA GLY A 492 12.24 3.42 7.73
C GLY A 492 11.16 2.40 8.09
N ILE A 493 10.45 1.85 7.09
CA ILE A 493 9.49 0.76 7.27
C ILE A 493 10.20 -0.56 6.92
N ILE A 494 10.19 -1.51 7.84
CA ILE A 494 10.73 -2.85 7.61
C ILE A 494 9.79 -3.59 6.65
N ALA A 495 10.31 -4.09 5.53
CA ALA A 495 9.60 -5.03 4.67
C ALA A 495 9.92 -6.46 5.11
N ALA A 496 8.91 -7.25 5.47
CA ALA A 496 9.09 -8.58 6.03
C ALA A 496 8.24 -9.64 5.33
N THR A 497 8.71 -10.89 5.37
CA THR A 497 7.98 -12.07 4.87
C THR A 497 7.98 -13.15 5.94
N ALA A 498 6.79 -13.64 6.32
CA ALA A 498 6.64 -14.79 7.21
C ALA A 498 6.43 -16.08 6.40
N HIS A 499 7.34 -17.03 6.58
CA HIS A 499 7.39 -18.30 5.86
C HIS A 499 6.59 -19.38 6.59
N ILE A 500 5.29 -19.14 6.77
CA ILE A 500 4.37 -19.94 7.61
C ILE A 500 4.06 -21.33 7.01
N ARG A 501 3.63 -22.29 7.84
CA ARG A 501 3.18 -23.61 7.36
C ARG A 501 2.05 -23.51 6.34
N GLY A 502 2.00 -24.48 5.44
CA GLY A 502 1.12 -24.49 4.26
C GLY A 502 1.85 -24.00 2.99
N GLY A 503 2.97 -23.28 3.14
CA GLY A 503 3.95 -23.12 2.08
C GLY A 503 4.90 -24.32 1.98
N SER A 504 5.96 -24.19 1.18
CA SER A 504 6.97 -25.25 0.97
C SER A 504 8.38 -24.85 1.36
N GLU A 505 8.56 -23.74 2.07
CA GLU A 505 9.86 -23.20 2.48
C GLU A 505 10.72 -24.26 3.17
N LEU A 506 10.14 -25.08 4.05
CA LEU A 506 10.86 -26.15 4.75
C LEU A 506 10.52 -27.56 4.22
N GLY A 507 10.08 -27.66 2.96
CA GLY A 507 9.73 -28.91 2.29
C GLY A 507 8.25 -29.26 2.33
N ARG A 508 7.88 -30.41 1.75
CA ARG A 508 6.48 -30.84 1.64
C ARG A 508 5.85 -31.13 3.01
N GLY A 509 6.62 -31.58 4.00
CA GLY A 509 6.15 -31.75 5.38
C GLY A 509 5.65 -30.43 6.01
N TRP A 510 6.24 -29.29 5.63
CA TRP A 510 5.79 -27.96 6.05
C TRP A 510 4.39 -27.61 5.54
N TYR A 511 4.05 -28.10 4.34
CA TYR A 511 2.75 -27.96 3.72
C TYR A 511 1.71 -28.91 4.32
N GLU A 512 2.01 -30.21 4.37
CA GLU A 512 1.06 -31.25 4.82
C GLU A 512 0.62 -31.01 6.29
N THR A 513 1.45 -30.35 7.09
CA THR A 513 1.13 -29.99 8.48
C THR A 513 0.26 -28.73 8.64
N ALA A 514 -0.17 -28.07 7.56
CA ALA A 514 -1.14 -26.98 7.61
C ALA A 514 -2.10 -26.99 6.41
N LYS A 515 -2.63 -28.18 6.14
CA LYS A 515 -3.58 -28.51 5.07
C LYS A 515 -4.78 -29.27 5.65
N PHE A 516 -5.93 -29.27 4.96
CA PHE A 516 -7.15 -29.97 5.42
C PHE A 516 -7.52 -29.59 6.86
N LEU A 517 -7.74 -30.58 7.73
CA LEU A 517 -8.08 -30.42 9.15
C LEU A 517 -6.92 -29.88 10.02
N ASN A 518 -5.79 -29.55 9.40
CA ASN A 518 -4.69 -28.84 10.03
C ASN A 518 -4.53 -27.40 9.52
N LYS A 519 -5.40 -26.91 8.62
CA LYS A 519 -5.26 -25.58 7.99
C LYS A 519 -5.09 -24.43 8.98
N LYS A 520 -5.69 -24.55 10.18
CA LYS A 520 -5.53 -23.55 11.24
C LYS A 520 -4.09 -23.29 11.66
N ASN A 521 -3.17 -24.22 11.41
CA ASN A 521 -1.75 -24.03 11.69
C ASN A 521 -1.14 -22.86 10.90
N SER A 522 -1.59 -22.58 9.67
CA SER A 522 -1.15 -21.39 8.93
C SER A 522 -1.55 -20.09 9.65
N PHE A 523 -2.75 -20.06 10.23
CA PHE A 523 -3.27 -18.88 10.94
C PHE A 523 -2.55 -18.68 12.28
N THR A 524 -2.33 -19.75 13.04
CA THR A 524 -1.60 -19.68 14.31
C THR A 524 -0.12 -19.36 14.09
N ASP A 525 0.48 -19.78 12.97
CA ASP A 525 1.84 -19.41 12.59
C ASP A 525 1.98 -17.92 12.29
N LEU A 526 1.04 -17.32 11.56
CA LEU A 526 1.05 -15.87 11.34
C LEU A 526 0.91 -15.12 12.67
N ILE A 527 0.01 -15.56 13.56
CA ILE A 527 -0.13 -14.98 14.90
C ILE A 527 1.19 -15.11 15.68
N ALA A 528 1.82 -16.29 15.69
CA ALA A 528 3.11 -16.52 16.35
C ALA A 528 4.23 -15.65 15.79
N CYS A 529 4.27 -15.44 14.48
CA CYS A 529 5.22 -14.52 13.83
C CYS A 529 5.01 -13.08 14.31
N THR A 530 3.77 -12.60 14.33
CA THR A 530 3.47 -11.23 14.81
C THR A 530 3.82 -11.08 16.28
N ASP A 531 3.44 -12.05 17.13
CA ASP A 531 3.74 -12.02 18.56
C ASP A 531 5.24 -12.02 18.84
N TYR A 532 6.01 -12.83 18.10
CA TYR A 532 7.46 -12.84 18.18
C TYR A 532 8.08 -11.49 17.79
N LEU A 533 7.67 -10.90 16.66
CA LEU A 533 8.19 -9.60 16.22
C LEU A 533 7.86 -8.48 17.22
N VAL A 534 6.72 -8.56 17.90
CA VAL A 534 6.35 -7.62 18.96
C VAL A 534 7.14 -7.88 20.24
N SER A 535 7.30 -9.13 20.67
CA SER A 535 8.03 -9.48 21.90
C SER A 535 9.51 -9.16 21.82
N GLU A 536 10.13 -9.32 20.64
CA GLU A 536 11.52 -8.94 20.37
C GLU A 536 11.72 -7.43 20.22
N GLY A 537 10.66 -6.62 20.34
CA GLY A 537 10.71 -5.17 20.20
C GLY A 537 10.99 -4.66 18.78
N ILE A 538 10.95 -5.54 17.77
CA ILE A 538 11.18 -5.18 16.36
C ILE A 538 10.06 -4.25 15.87
N THR A 539 8.82 -4.54 16.24
CA THR A 539 7.64 -3.71 15.95
C THR A 539 6.63 -3.76 17.09
N ARG A 540 5.43 -3.21 16.88
CA ARG A 540 4.24 -3.35 17.72
C ARG A 540 3.00 -3.38 16.83
N ALA A 541 1.89 -3.93 17.31
CA ALA A 541 0.67 -4.10 16.52
C ALA A 541 0.21 -2.80 15.84
N GLU A 542 0.32 -1.66 16.53
CA GLU A 542 -0.10 -0.36 15.99
C GLU A 542 0.84 0.20 14.91
N LEU A 543 2.04 -0.38 14.75
CA LEU A 543 3.02 -0.03 13.71
C LEU A 543 3.19 -1.16 12.68
N LEU A 544 2.28 -2.13 12.68
CA LEU A 544 2.30 -3.29 11.81
C LEU A 544 1.19 -3.21 10.76
N ALA A 545 1.55 -3.40 9.49
CA ALA A 545 0.62 -3.70 8.41
C ALA A 545 0.86 -5.13 7.91
N ILE A 546 -0.21 -5.85 7.58
CA ILE A 546 -0.13 -7.24 7.07
C ILE A 546 -0.73 -7.32 5.67
N GLU A 547 -0.05 -8.02 4.76
CA GLU A 547 -0.47 -8.22 3.38
C GLU A 547 -0.65 -9.71 3.06
N GLY A 548 -1.75 -10.05 2.39
CA GLY A 548 -2.03 -11.39 1.87
C GLY A 548 -2.89 -11.34 0.61
N GLY A 549 -2.59 -12.21 -0.37
CA GLY A 549 -3.33 -12.28 -1.63
C GLY A 549 -3.86 -13.67 -1.94
N SER A 550 -5.00 -13.80 -2.62
CA SER A 550 -5.64 -15.10 -2.95
C SER A 550 -5.89 -15.93 -1.68
N ALA A 551 -5.28 -17.11 -1.53
CA ALA A 551 -5.29 -17.86 -0.26
C ALA A 551 -4.58 -17.14 0.92
N GLY A 552 -3.63 -16.24 0.65
CA GLY A 552 -3.12 -15.30 1.65
C GLY A 552 -4.20 -14.30 2.11
N GLY A 553 -5.21 -14.03 1.29
CA GLY A 553 -6.41 -13.28 1.66
C GLY A 553 -7.29 -14.03 2.65
N LEU A 554 -7.47 -15.35 2.47
CA LEU A 554 -8.09 -16.24 3.46
C LEU A 554 -7.34 -16.17 4.79
N LEU A 555 -6.00 -16.29 4.75
CA LEU A 555 -5.13 -16.21 5.91
C LEU A 555 -5.36 -14.92 6.72
N VAL A 556 -5.24 -13.75 6.08
CA VAL A 556 -5.40 -12.47 6.82
C VAL A 556 -6.83 -12.25 7.27
N GLY A 557 -7.83 -12.66 6.48
CA GLY A 557 -9.24 -12.57 6.82
C GLY A 557 -9.64 -13.45 8.01
N ALA A 558 -9.11 -14.68 8.09
CA ALA A 558 -9.33 -15.57 9.22
C ALA A 558 -8.62 -15.06 10.48
N VAL A 559 -7.36 -14.64 10.34
CA VAL A 559 -6.55 -14.17 11.46
C VAL A 559 -7.12 -12.91 12.11
N MET A 560 -7.63 -11.95 11.34
CA MET A 560 -8.27 -10.76 11.93
C MET A 560 -9.56 -11.08 12.70
N ASN A 561 -10.26 -12.17 12.37
CA ASN A 561 -11.40 -12.64 13.17
C ASN A 561 -10.92 -13.30 14.48
N MET A 562 -9.79 -14.03 14.44
CA MET A 562 -9.20 -14.68 15.60
C MET A 562 -8.56 -13.68 16.57
N LYS A 563 -7.83 -12.69 16.03
CA LYS A 563 -7.09 -11.66 16.76
C LYS A 563 -7.26 -10.28 16.08
N PRO A 564 -8.37 -9.57 16.33
CA PRO A 564 -8.68 -8.30 15.65
C PRO A 564 -7.66 -7.18 15.89
N ASP A 565 -6.94 -7.23 17.00
CA ASP A 565 -5.89 -6.28 17.39
C ASP A 565 -4.49 -6.68 16.92
N ILE A 566 -4.37 -7.66 16.01
CA ILE A 566 -3.08 -8.18 15.54
C ILE A 566 -2.22 -7.12 14.85
N CYS A 567 -2.83 -6.16 14.15
CA CYS A 567 -2.12 -5.16 13.36
C CYS A 567 -2.96 -3.88 13.18
N HIS A 568 -2.33 -2.82 12.68
CA HIS A 568 -2.98 -1.55 12.39
C HIS A 568 -3.73 -1.55 11.05
N ALA A 569 -3.18 -2.21 10.04
CA ALA A 569 -3.74 -2.24 8.69
C ALA A 569 -3.54 -3.61 8.01
N VAL A 570 -4.49 -3.99 7.16
CA VAL A 570 -4.46 -5.17 6.30
C VAL A 570 -4.65 -4.77 4.85
N ILE A 571 -3.85 -5.36 3.96
CA ILE A 571 -4.06 -5.32 2.51
C ILE A 571 -4.38 -6.73 2.03
N ALA A 572 -5.50 -6.85 1.32
CA ALA A 572 -6.05 -8.12 0.88
C ALA A 572 -6.24 -8.09 -0.65
N PHE A 573 -5.39 -8.81 -1.39
CA PHE A 573 -5.48 -8.90 -2.86
C PHE A 573 -6.30 -10.12 -3.27
N VAL A 574 -7.29 -9.93 -4.15
CA VAL A 574 -8.20 -10.99 -4.65
C VAL A 574 -8.54 -12.02 -3.56
N PRO A 575 -9.04 -11.60 -2.39
CA PRO A 575 -8.94 -12.43 -1.20
C PRO A 575 -10.04 -13.51 -1.15
N PHE A 576 -9.66 -14.75 -0.84
CA PHE A 576 -10.57 -15.88 -0.67
C PHE A 576 -11.29 -15.82 0.68
N VAL A 577 -12.36 -15.03 0.77
CA VAL A 577 -12.98 -14.64 2.06
C VAL A 577 -14.40 -15.13 2.25
N ASP A 578 -15.09 -15.51 1.16
CA ASP A 578 -16.40 -16.17 1.19
C ASP A 578 -16.24 -17.69 1.05
N MET A 579 -15.15 -18.20 1.62
CA MET A 579 -14.59 -19.52 1.32
C MET A 579 -15.60 -20.65 1.47
N LEU A 580 -16.39 -20.66 2.54
CA LEU A 580 -17.34 -21.75 2.76
C LEU A 580 -18.37 -21.81 1.62
N ASN A 581 -18.96 -20.68 1.24
CA ASN A 581 -19.96 -20.61 0.17
C ASN A 581 -19.37 -20.96 -1.20
N THR A 582 -18.14 -20.53 -1.49
CA THR A 582 -17.43 -20.91 -2.72
C THR A 582 -17.15 -22.41 -2.76
N MET A 583 -16.61 -22.98 -1.66
CA MET A 583 -16.27 -24.40 -1.59
C MET A 583 -17.49 -25.34 -1.54
N MET A 584 -18.69 -24.84 -1.25
CA MET A 584 -19.92 -25.65 -1.37
C MET A 584 -20.51 -25.64 -2.79
N ASP A 585 -20.00 -24.80 -3.69
CA ASP A 585 -20.52 -24.62 -5.04
C ASP A 585 -19.55 -25.21 -6.09
N PRO A 586 -19.73 -26.49 -6.49
CA PRO A 586 -18.86 -27.13 -7.47
C PRO A 586 -19.05 -26.60 -8.90
N SER A 587 -20.02 -25.71 -9.14
CA SER A 587 -20.20 -25.06 -10.45
C SER A 587 -19.26 -23.88 -10.69
N LEU A 588 -18.46 -23.51 -9.68
CA LEU A 588 -17.45 -22.46 -9.81
C LEU A 588 -16.11 -23.08 -10.26
N PRO A 589 -15.33 -22.35 -11.08
CA PRO A 589 -13.96 -22.74 -11.41
C PRO A 589 -13.14 -23.03 -10.15
N VAL A 590 -12.19 -23.96 -10.27
CA VAL A 590 -11.23 -24.41 -9.24
C VAL A 590 -11.81 -25.05 -7.95
N THR A 591 -13.10 -24.91 -7.63
CA THR A 591 -13.68 -25.47 -6.38
C THR A 591 -13.38 -26.96 -6.19
N ILE A 592 -13.57 -27.77 -7.24
CA ILE A 592 -13.42 -29.23 -7.15
C ILE A 592 -11.96 -29.64 -6.92
N SER A 593 -11.00 -28.97 -7.57
CA SER A 593 -9.58 -29.22 -7.35
C SER A 593 -9.10 -28.72 -5.99
N ASP A 594 -9.71 -27.65 -5.48
CA ASP A 594 -9.42 -27.09 -4.17
C ASP A 594 -9.97 -27.94 -3.01
N TYR A 595 -10.83 -28.94 -3.27
CA TYR A 595 -11.15 -29.96 -2.26
C TYR A 595 -9.91 -30.68 -1.78
N GLU A 596 -8.90 -30.87 -2.63
CA GLU A 596 -7.62 -31.45 -2.23
C GLU A 596 -6.71 -30.47 -1.49
N GLU A 597 -7.10 -29.21 -1.21
CA GLU A 597 -6.36 -28.27 -0.33
C GLU A 597 -7.08 -28.08 1.00
N TRP A 598 -8.36 -27.73 0.94
CA TRP A 598 -9.16 -27.28 2.09
C TRP A 598 -10.00 -28.40 2.70
N GLY A 599 -10.37 -29.40 1.88
CA GLY A 599 -11.43 -30.36 2.16
C GLY A 599 -12.73 -30.03 1.45
N ASN A 600 -13.65 -31.00 1.40
CA ASN A 600 -14.95 -30.86 0.75
C ASN A 600 -16.03 -30.56 1.79
N PRO A 601 -16.55 -29.31 1.89
CA PRO A 601 -17.54 -28.95 2.90
C PRO A 601 -18.94 -29.55 2.65
N ASN A 602 -19.12 -30.32 1.58
CA ASN A 602 -20.30 -31.18 1.46
C ASN A 602 -20.26 -32.38 2.43
N GLU A 603 -19.09 -32.66 3.00
CA GLU A 603 -18.89 -33.61 4.09
C GLU A 603 -18.86 -32.87 5.42
N LYS A 604 -19.60 -33.38 6.41
CA LYS A 604 -19.84 -32.66 7.69
C LYS A 604 -18.54 -32.29 8.43
N GLU A 605 -17.53 -33.16 8.42
CA GLU A 605 -16.27 -32.93 9.11
C GLU A 605 -15.53 -31.70 8.57
N TYR A 606 -15.41 -31.61 7.24
CA TYR A 606 -14.81 -30.45 6.58
C TYR A 606 -15.71 -29.23 6.68
N PHE A 607 -17.04 -29.38 6.59
CA PHE A 607 -17.97 -28.27 6.80
C PHE A 607 -17.75 -27.61 8.17
N ASP A 608 -17.80 -28.37 9.25
CA ASP A 608 -17.63 -27.87 10.62
C ASP A 608 -16.25 -27.21 10.79
N TYR A 609 -15.20 -27.83 10.23
CA TYR A 609 -13.85 -27.32 10.32
C TYR A 609 -13.66 -26.02 9.52
N MET A 610 -14.10 -25.97 8.26
CA MET A 610 -14.03 -24.79 7.39
C MET A 610 -14.88 -23.64 7.93
N LEU A 611 -16.10 -23.94 8.40
CA LEU A 611 -16.97 -22.96 9.07
C LEU A 611 -16.28 -22.30 10.27
N SER A 612 -15.44 -23.03 10.99
CA SER A 612 -14.76 -22.49 12.18
C SER A 612 -13.64 -21.47 11.90
N TYR A 613 -13.29 -21.24 10.63
CA TYR A 613 -12.31 -20.22 10.26
C TYR A 613 -12.66 -19.41 9.00
N SER A 614 -13.70 -19.77 8.25
CA SER A 614 -14.13 -19.02 7.06
C SER A 614 -14.32 -17.53 7.38
N PRO A 615 -13.62 -16.61 6.67
CA PRO A 615 -13.59 -15.20 7.07
C PRO A 615 -14.96 -14.54 7.11
N TYR A 616 -15.80 -14.77 6.10
CA TYR A 616 -17.11 -14.15 5.98
C TYR A 616 -18.07 -14.59 7.10
N GLU A 617 -18.15 -15.88 7.41
CA GLU A 617 -19.01 -16.43 8.46
C GLU A 617 -18.57 -15.99 9.87
N ASN A 618 -17.27 -15.80 10.10
CA ASN A 618 -16.70 -15.51 11.42
C ASN A 618 -16.54 -14.01 11.74
N ILE A 619 -17.11 -13.11 10.93
CA ILE A 619 -17.13 -11.68 11.26
C ILE A 619 -17.94 -11.48 12.55
N LYS A 620 -17.32 -10.87 13.55
CA LYS A 620 -17.90 -10.61 14.87
C LYS A 620 -18.56 -9.23 14.91
N PRO A 621 -19.78 -9.09 15.45
CA PRO A 621 -20.42 -7.79 15.63
C PRO A 621 -19.71 -6.97 16.71
N ASN A 622 -19.72 -5.64 16.59
CA ASN A 622 -19.12 -4.70 17.56
C ASN A 622 -17.62 -4.95 17.80
N VAL A 623 -16.89 -5.48 16.82
CA VAL A 623 -15.43 -5.66 16.88
C VAL A 623 -14.76 -4.59 16.02
N LYS A 624 -13.72 -3.96 16.57
CA LYS A 624 -12.85 -3.06 15.82
C LYS A 624 -11.83 -3.91 15.06
N TYR A 625 -11.97 -3.96 13.75
CA TYR A 625 -11.01 -4.58 12.84
C TYR A 625 -9.87 -3.61 12.47
N PRO A 626 -8.75 -4.10 11.91
CA PRO A 626 -7.73 -3.23 11.32
C PRO A 626 -8.31 -2.33 10.22
N ASN A 627 -7.56 -1.30 9.81
CA ASN A 627 -7.86 -0.62 8.55
C ASN A 627 -7.65 -1.61 7.39
N ILE A 628 -8.59 -1.73 6.46
CA ILE A 628 -8.56 -2.76 5.42
C ILE A 628 -8.58 -2.11 4.05
N PHE A 629 -7.66 -2.52 3.19
CA PHE A 629 -7.72 -2.28 1.76
C PHE A 629 -7.88 -3.62 1.04
N ALA A 630 -9.09 -3.88 0.55
CA ALA A 630 -9.40 -5.03 -0.31
C ALA A 630 -9.36 -4.61 -1.77
N LYS A 631 -8.68 -5.40 -2.60
CA LYS A 631 -8.61 -5.18 -4.05
C LYS A 631 -8.98 -6.46 -4.80
N THR A 632 -9.74 -6.34 -5.88
CA THR A 632 -10.08 -7.48 -6.75
C THR A 632 -10.22 -7.07 -8.23
N GLY A 633 -10.34 -8.05 -9.12
CA GLY A 633 -10.68 -7.88 -10.53
C GLY A 633 -12.11 -8.34 -10.80
N PHE A 634 -12.88 -7.57 -11.58
CA PHE A 634 -14.26 -7.93 -11.90
C PHE A 634 -14.35 -9.24 -12.70
N ASN A 635 -13.33 -9.49 -13.55
CA ASN A 635 -13.26 -10.66 -14.42
C ASN A 635 -12.56 -11.87 -13.78
N ASP A 636 -12.10 -11.77 -12.52
CA ASP A 636 -11.33 -12.83 -11.86
C ASP A 636 -12.07 -14.18 -11.92
N PRO A 637 -11.55 -15.18 -12.65
CA PRO A 637 -12.23 -16.45 -12.83
C PRO A 637 -12.04 -17.40 -11.65
N ARG A 638 -10.99 -17.19 -10.83
CA ARG A 638 -10.64 -18.09 -9.71
C ARG A 638 -11.45 -17.77 -8.48
N LEU A 639 -11.52 -16.49 -8.13
CA LEU A 639 -12.22 -15.99 -6.95
C LEU A 639 -13.15 -14.85 -7.38
N GLY A 640 -14.46 -15.08 -7.28
CA GLY A 640 -15.43 -14.10 -7.78
C GLY A 640 -15.32 -12.75 -7.05
N TYR A 641 -15.48 -11.64 -7.78
CA TYR A 641 -15.45 -10.29 -7.20
C TYR A 641 -16.44 -10.10 -6.04
N TRP A 642 -17.51 -10.90 -6.01
CA TRP A 642 -18.51 -10.87 -4.96
C TRP A 642 -17.95 -11.30 -3.60
N GLU A 643 -16.90 -12.11 -3.53
CA GLU A 643 -16.33 -12.54 -2.25
C GLU A 643 -15.84 -11.35 -1.41
N PRO A 644 -14.88 -10.52 -1.89
CA PRO A 644 -14.47 -9.32 -1.17
C PRO A 644 -15.60 -8.29 -1.06
N ALA A 645 -16.53 -8.21 -2.02
CA ALA A 645 -17.66 -7.27 -1.93
C ALA A 645 -18.61 -7.59 -0.77
N LYS A 646 -19.02 -8.86 -0.63
CA LYS A 646 -19.82 -9.36 0.50
C LYS A 646 -19.07 -9.16 1.83
N TRP A 647 -17.79 -9.51 1.85
CA TRP A 647 -16.94 -9.39 3.03
C TRP A 647 -16.81 -7.95 3.52
N VAL A 648 -16.52 -7.00 2.63
CA VAL A 648 -16.46 -5.56 2.95
C VAL A 648 -17.81 -5.03 3.43
N ALA A 649 -18.91 -5.40 2.75
CA ALA A 649 -20.26 -5.01 3.17
C ALA A 649 -20.58 -5.47 4.60
N LYS A 650 -20.28 -6.75 4.92
CA LYS A 650 -20.51 -7.32 6.25
C LYS A 650 -19.58 -6.79 7.33
N LEU A 651 -18.32 -6.50 7.00
CA LEU A 651 -17.39 -5.84 7.92
C LEU A 651 -17.87 -4.45 8.30
N ARG A 652 -18.25 -3.63 7.31
CA ARG A 652 -18.78 -2.28 7.58
C ARG A 652 -20.06 -2.31 8.39
N ALA A 653 -20.96 -3.26 8.11
CA ALA A 653 -22.19 -3.44 8.89
C ALA A 653 -21.93 -3.94 10.32
N SER A 654 -20.87 -4.72 10.55
CA SER A 654 -20.49 -5.24 11.87
C SER A 654 -19.63 -4.27 12.68
N ASN A 655 -18.99 -3.30 12.02
CA ASN A 655 -18.16 -2.27 12.62
C ASN A 655 -19.03 -1.10 13.14
N THR A 656 -19.80 -1.38 14.19
CA THR A 656 -20.77 -0.47 14.84
C THR A 656 -20.21 0.26 16.06
N ASN A 657 -18.92 0.07 16.39
CA ASN A 657 -18.25 0.85 17.42
C ASN A 657 -18.06 2.28 16.90
N GLY A 658 -18.68 3.24 17.58
CA GLY A 658 -18.65 4.65 17.18
C GLY A 658 -19.72 5.06 16.16
N GLY A 659 -20.07 6.35 16.16
CA GLY A 659 -20.94 6.94 15.14
C GLY A 659 -20.29 6.91 13.75
N ALA A 660 -21.04 7.31 12.71
CA ALA A 660 -20.50 7.38 11.34
C ALA A 660 -19.25 8.28 11.23
N ASP A 661 -19.10 9.24 12.14
CA ASP A 661 -18.01 10.23 12.20
C ASP A 661 -16.93 9.88 13.24
N ASP A 662 -16.90 8.66 13.79
CA ASP A 662 -15.87 8.26 14.76
C ASP A 662 -14.48 8.21 14.09
N PRO A 663 -13.52 9.07 14.49
CA PRO A 663 -12.18 9.13 13.90
C PRO A 663 -11.30 7.91 14.23
N ASP A 664 -11.76 7.04 15.13
CA ASP A 664 -11.12 5.77 15.47
C ASP A 664 -11.82 4.55 14.82
N LYS A 665 -12.83 4.78 13.98
CA LYS A 665 -13.45 3.75 13.14
C LYS A 665 -12.51 3.30 12.02
N SER A 666 -12.48 1.99 11.77
CA SER A 666 -11.62 1.41 10.74
C SER A 666 -12.00 1.89 9.34
N ILE A 667 -11.01 2.32 8.57
CA ILE A 667 -11.15 2.61 7.15
C ILE A 667 -11.18 1.26 6.41
N ILE A 668 -12.26 0.96 5.70
CA ILE A 668 -12.41 -0.28 4.93
C ILE A 668 -12.72 0.08 3.48
N ILE A 669 -11.80 -0.20 2.57
CA ILE A 669 -11.86 0.16 1.15
C ILE A 669 -12.01 -1.11 0.31
N LEU A 670 -12.89 -1.08 -0.68
CA LEU A 670 -12.95 -2.07 -1.76
C LEU A 670 -12.61 -1.38 -3.08
N HIS A 671 -11.58 -1.86 -3.77
CA HIS A 671 -11.27 -1.46 -5.13
C HIS A 671 -11.48 -2.64 -6.08
N CYS A 672 -12.38 -2.50 -7.04
CA CYS A 672 -12.68 -3.55 -8.02
C CYS A 672 -12.42 -3.04 -9.42
N LYS A 673 -11.35 -3.51 -10.06
CA LYS A 673 -10.97 -3.05 -11.39
C LYS A 673 -11.73 -3.82 -12.48
N HIS A 674 -12.47 -3.10 -13.32
CA HIS A 674 -13.08 -3.64 -14.53
C HIS A 674 -12.00 -3.98 -15.58
N GLY A 675 -12.19 -5.07 -16.33
CA GLY A 675 -11.25 -5.53 -17.37
C GLY A 675 -9.95 -6.16 -16.84
N SER A 676 -9.88 -6.43 -15.53
CA SER A 676 -8.76 -7.14 -14.89
C SER A 676 -9.28 -8.41 -14.21
N GLY A 677 -8.45 -9.46 -14.24
CA GLY A 677 -8.72 -10.74 -13.58
C GLY A 677 -7.88 -10.97 -12.33
N HIS A 678 -7.58 -12.24 -12.06
CA HIS A 678 -6.88 -12.67 -10.84
C HIS A 678 -5.47 -12.06 -10.70
N ALA A 679 -4.75 -11.94 -11.82
CA ALA A 679 -3.41 -11.34 -11.86
C ALA A 679 -3.42 -9.79 -11.86
N GLY A 680 -4.60 -9.16 -11.87
CA GLY A 680 -4.74 -7.71 -11.86
C GLY A 680 -4.38 -7.06 -13.19
N VAL A 681 -3.63 -5.96 -13.12
CA VAL A 681 -3.25 -5.14 -14.29
C VAL A 681 -2.06 -5.75 -15.03
N THR A 682 -2.03 -5.60 -16.34
CA THR A 682 -0.93 -6.11 -17.18
C THR A 682 0.07 -5.01 -17.54
N GLY A 683 1.23 -5.42 -18.04
CA GLY A 683 2.31 -4.52 -18.41
C GLY A 683 3.09 -4.01 -17.20
N ARG A 684 4.41 -3.86 -17.36
CA ARG A 684 5.30 -3.52 -16.24
C ARG A 684 4.95 -2.19 -15.57
N TYR A 685 4.64 -1.16 -16.36
CA TYR A 685 4.31 0.16 -15.81
C TYR A 685 2.93 0.16 -15.15
N GLY A 686 1.97 -0.56 -15.73
CA GLY A 686 0.65 -0.77 -15.11
C GLY A 686 0.78 -1.38 -13.72
N ILE A 687 1.56 -2.46 -13.60
CA ILE A 687 1.84 -3.15 -12.34
C ILE A 687 2.53 -2.22 -11.33
N TYR A 688 3.55 -1.46 -11.75
CA TYR A 688 4.23 -0.53 -10.84
C TYR A 688 3.34 0.61 -10.37
N LYS A 689 2.51 1.18 -11.25
CA LYS A 689 1.58 2.26 -10.88
C LYS A 689 0.54 1.78 -9.87
N ASP A 690 0.00 0.60 -10.10
CA ASP A 690 -0.95 -0.03 -9.20
C ASP A 690 -0.32 -0.36 -7.83
N ARG A 691 0.87 -0.95 -7.82
CA ARG A 691 1.62 -1.24 -6.59
C ARG A 691 2.00 0.03 -5.81
N SER A 692 2.25 1.13 -6.49
CA SER A 692 2.60 2.42 -5.85
C SER A 692 1.47 2.94 -4.97
N ARG A 693 0.22 2.75 -5.39
CA ARG A 693 -0.96 3.06 -4.59
C ARG A 693 -1.07 2.18 -3.36
N ASP A 694 -0.85 0.87 -3.50
CA ASP A 694 -0.91 -0.06 -2.37
C ASP A 694 0.10 0.34 -1.28
N ILE A 695 1.32 0.67 -1.71
CA ILE A 695 2.40 1.13 -0.82
C ILE A 695 2.04 2.49 -0.19
N ALA A 696 1.48 3.43 -0.95
CA ALA A 696 1.04 4.71 -0.43
C ALA A 696 -0.02 4.54 0.68
N PHE A 697 -0.95 3.59 0.52
CA PHE A 697 -1.88 3.21 1.57
C PHE A 697 -1.15 2.71 2.82
N VAL A 698 -0.23 1.73 2.70
CA VAL A 698 0.56 1.22 3.85
C VAL A 698 1.23 2.37 4.60
N ILE A 699 1.99 3.21 3.88
CA ILE A 699 2.75 4.31 4.47
C ILE A 699 1.79 5.26 5.21
N SER A 700 0.69 5.65 4.56
CA SER A 700 -0.28 6.57 5.16
C SER A 700 -0.86 6.05 6.47
N GLN A 701 -1.19 4.75 6.56
CA GLN A 701 -1.77 4.16 7.76
C GLN A 701 -0.73 4.07 8.87
N LEU A 702 0.48 3.59 8.57
CA LEU A 702 1.54 3.46 9.56
C LEU A 702 2.03 4.81 10.10
N ASP A 703 2.13 5.83 9.24
CA ASP A 703 2.50 7.19 9.65
C ASP A 703 1.42 7.83 10.53
N ALA A 704 0.13 7.70 10.15
CA ALA A 704 -0.98 8.20 10.94
C ALA A 704 -1.00 7.55 12.35
N SER A 705 -0.75 6.25 12.43
CA SER A 705 -0.65 5.53 13.69
C SER A 705 0.55 5.95 14.53
N GLU A 706 1.73 6.10 13.92
CA GLU A 706 2.94 6.58 14.61
C GLU A 706 2.73 7.96 15.23
N VAL A 707 2.08 8.88 14.52
CA VAL A 707 1.71 10.21 15.03
C VAL A 707 0.79 10.09 16.25
N LYS A 708 -0.30 9.29 16.16
CA LYS A 708 -1.22 9.03 17.28
C LYS A 708 -0.48 8.47 18.51
N LEU A 709 0.46 7.56 18.30
CA LEU A 709 1.17 6.92 19.40
C LEU A 709 2.27 7.80 20.00
N ASN A 710 2.92 8.65 19.21
CA ASN A 710 3.87 9.64 19.71
C ASN A 710 3.15 10.71 20.53
N ALA A 711 1.94 11.09 20.13
CA ALA A 711 1.05 11.86 20.99
C ALA A 711 0.78 11.09 22.29
N ALA A 712 0.30 9.83 22.25
CA ALA A 712 0.00 9.03 23.45
C ALA A 712 1.21 8.81 24.38
N LYS A 713 2.43 8.63 23.85
CA LYS A 713 3.68 8.51 24.63
C LYS A 713 4.05 9.83 25.32
N ARG A 714 3.89 10.98 24.64
CA ARG A 714 4.04 12.30 25.27
C ARG A 714 3.05 12.46 26.43
N TRP A 715 1.83 11.95 26.28
CA TRP A 715 0.83 11.93 27.36
C TRP A 715 1.19 11.02 28.55
N ARG A 716 1.72 9.80 28.32
CA ARG A 716 2.11 8.86 29.41
C ARG A 716 3.39 9.26 30.17
N LYS A 717 4.29 10.05 29.59
CA LYS A 717 5.50 10.54 30.28
C LYS A 717 5.20 11.71 31.23
N VAL A 718 4.06 12.37 31.06
CA VAL A 718 3.59 13.52 31.84
C VAL A 718 2.93 13.11 33.18
N THR A 719 2.58 11.83 33.38
CA THR A 719 1.78 11.39 34.54
C THR A 719 2.59 10.94 35.77
N LYS A 720 3.86 11.34 35.92
CA LYS A 720 4.72 10.89 37.06
C LYS A 720 5.34 11.98 37.93
N THR A 721 4.77 13.18 37.99
CA THR A 721 5.28 14.25 38.86
C THR A 721 4.15 14.95 39.63
N THR A 722 4.38 15.15 40.93
CA THR A 722 3.43 15.64 41.93
C THR A 722 3.00 17.09 41.68
N VAL A 723 1.70 17.34 41.84
CA VAL A 723 0.98 18.58 41.54
C VAL A 723 1.29 19.71 42.52
N THR A 724 1.46 20.93 42.02
CA THR A 724 1.24 22.18 42.79
C THR A 724 0.34 23.11 41.98
N THR A 725 -0.77 23.54 42.57
CA THR A 725 -1.83 24.37 41.97
C THR A 725 -1.46 25.85 41.93
N ILE A 726 -1.82 26.56 40.85
CA ILE A 726 -1.81 28.05 40.77
C ILE A 726 -3.25 28.56 41.01
N PRO A 727 -3.48 29.57 41.87
CA PRO A 727 -4.82 30.09 42.17
C PRO A 727 -5.44 30.91 41.03
N THR A 728 -6.78 30.99 41.04
CA THR A 728 -7.66 31.60 40.03
C THR A 728 -7.88 33.11 40.16
N ASP A 729 -7.15 33.85 40.99
CA ASP A 729 -7.57 35.20 41.42
C ASP A 729 -6.61 36.36 41.07
N ALA A 730 -5.67 36.20 40.11
CA ALA A 730 -4.75 37.28 39.73
C ALA A 730 -5.16 37.96 38.40
N ALA A 731 -5.31 39.29 38.41
CA ALA A 731 -5.48 40.10 37.20
C ALA A 731 -4.28 39.91 36.26
N ARG A 732 -4.53 39.71 34.95
CA ARG A 732 -3.48 39.51 33.95
C ARG A 732 -2.56 40.73 33.86
N GLY A 733 -1.25 40.50 33.80
CA GLY A 733 -0.29 41.53 33.39
C GLY A 733 -0.39 41.83 31.89
N ARG A 734 0.24 42.92 31.43
CA ARG A 734 0.29 43.25 30.00
C ARG A 734 1.03 42.17 29.19
N PRO A 735 0.62 41.92 27.94
CA PRO A 735 1.39 41.09 27.02
C PRO A 735 2.78 41.66 26.79
N LYS A 736 3.72 40.77 26.51
CA LYS A 736 5.13 41.08 26.33
C LYS A 736 5.59 40.62 24.96
N LEU A 737 6.55 41.31 24.37
CA LEU A 737 7.24 40.82 23.18
C LEU A 737 8.31 39.80 23.57
N ASN A 738 8.32 38.65 22.90
CA ASN A 738 9.37 37.63 23.05
C ASN A 738 10.42 37.68 21.92
N GLY A 739 10.43 38.76 21.14
CA GLY A 739 11.25 38.92 19.93
C GLY A 739 10.60 38.40 18.65
N LYS A 740 9.53 37.61 18.72
CA LYS A 740 8.78 37.12 17.54
C LYS A 740 7.33 37.56 17.51
N THR A 741 6.68 37.62 18.66
CA THR A 741 5.24 37.88 18.79
C THR A 741 4.93 38.44 20.17
N PHE A 742 3.72 38.99 20.35
CA PHE A 742 3.17 39.25 21.68
C PHE A 742 2.75 37.94 22.35
N VAL A 743 3.21 37.75 23.58
CA VAL A 743 2.86 36.63 24.44
C VAL A 743 2.20 37.15 25.72
N ALA A 744 1.40 36.31 26.37
CA ALA A 744 0.84 36.57 27.69
C ALA A 744 1.94 36.91 28.73
N ASP A 745 1.51 37.46 29.86
CA ASP A 745 2.36 37.80 31.00
C ASP A 745 3.22 36.64 31.53
N ASN A 746 2.73 35.41 31.33
CA ASN A 746 3.38 34.14 31.66
C ASN A 746 4.26 33.54 30.53
N GLY A 747 4.39 34.23 29.40
CA GLY A 747 5.21 33.83 28.25
C GLY A 747 4.52 32.96 27.21
N ASN A 748 3.27 32.55 27.41
CA ASN A 748 2.52 31.75 26.43
C ASN A 748 2.01 32.61 25.26
N ARG A 749 2.01 32.07 24.04
CA ARG A 749 1.43 32.76 22.88
C ARG A 749 -0.04 33.07 23.08
N LEU A 750 -0.47 34.20 22.53
CA LEU A 750 -1.88 34.62 22.51
C LEU A 750 -2.62 33.78 21.48
N ARG A 751 -3.77 33.23 21.88
CA ARG A 751 -4.62 32.34 21.08
C ARG A 751 -6.08 32.58 21.37
N GLY A 752 -6.86 32.70 20.31
CA GLY A 752 -8.30 32.61 20.42
C GLY A 752 -9.09 33.09 19.23
N PRO A 753 -10.41 32.97 19.33
CA PRO A 753 -11.37 33.34 18.30
C PRO A 753 -11.68 34.84 18.30
N PHE A 754 -12.64 35.25 17.47
CA PHE A 754 -13.16 36.62 17.46
C PHE A 754 -14.54 36.79 18.14
N ASP A 755 -14.77 38.00 18.65
CA ASP A 755 -16.07 38.59 18.97
C ASP A 755 -16.22 39.91 18.19
N SER A 756 -17.45 40.37 17.96
CA SER A 756 -17.74 41.56 17.17
C SER A 756 -18.88 42.36 17.79
N THR A 757 -18.67 43.63 18.08
CA THR A 757 -19.72 44.55 18.58
C THR A 757 -20.12 45.61 17.56
N GLU A 758 -19.51 45.62 16.38
CA GLU A 758 -19.86 46.58 15.31
C GLU A 758 -21.34 46.50 14.91
N TRP A 759 -21.88 45.29 14.73
CA TRP A 759 -23.29 45.08 14.32
C TRP A 759 -24.15 44.44 15.40
N THR A 760 -23.55 43.82 16.39
CA THR A 760 -24.24 42.96 17.36
C THR A 760 -23.86 43.28 18.80
N ASN A 761 -24.57 42.70 19.77
CA ASN A 761 -24.20 42.81 21.18
C ASN A 761 -22.98 41.92 21.49
N ALA A 762 -22.24 42.25 22.56
CA ALA A 762 -21.14 41.41 23.03
C ALA A 762 -21.61 39.97 23.28
N ALA A 763 -20.74 38.98 23.04
CA ALA A 763 -21.06 37.61 23.36
C ALA A 763 -21.35 37.46 24.87
N PRO A 764 -22.25 36.53 25.28
CA PRO A 764 -22.50 36.27 26.68
C PRO A 764 -21.22 35.88 27.43
N GLU A 765 -21.10 36.30 28.70
CA GLU A 765 -19.94 35.99 29.56
C GLU A 765 -19.60 34.49 29.61
N ALA A 766 -20.62 33.63 29.58
CA ALA A 766 -20.46 32.18 29.56
C ALA A 766 -19.61 31.67 28.38
N ASN A 767 -19.63 32.38 27.24
CA ASN A 767 -18.85 32.00 26.07
C ASN A 767 -17.37 32.31 26.28
N TYR A 768 -17.03 33.45 26.90
CA TYR A 768 -15.67 33.77 27.33
C TYR A 768 -15.13 32.76 28.35
N ALA A 769 -15.96 32.34 29.32
CA ALA A 769 -15.61 31.27 30.25
C ALA A 769 -15.36 29.93 29.54
N ALA A 770 -16.12 29.62 28.49
CA ALA A 770 -15.93 28.42 27.69
C ALA A 770 -14.61 28.45 26.90
N LEU A 771 -14.20 29.59 26.34
CA LEU A 771 -12.91 29.74 25.67
C LEU A 771 -11.73 29.47 26.59
N ARG A 772 -11.78 30.02 27.81
CA ARG A 772 -10.80 29.73 28.86
C ARG A 772 -10.66 28.23 29.11
N ASN A 773 -11.78 27.51 29.16
CA ASN A 773 -11.78 26.06 29.38
C ASN A 773 -11.25 25.27 28.17
N LEU A 774 -11.36 25.83 26.97
CA LEU A 774 -10.75 25.31 25.73
C LEU A 774 -9.25 25.63 25.60
N GLY A 775 -8.66 26.30 26.58
CA GLY A 775 -7.24 26.64 26.62
C GLY A 775 -6.84 27.83 25.78
N PHE A 776 -7.81 28.62 25.33
CA PHE A 776 -7.56 29.95 24.80
C PHE A 776 -7.24 30.94 25.91
N ASN A 777 -6.53 32.00 25.53
CA ASN A 777 -6.13 33.07 26.43
C ASN A 777 -6.31 34.46 25.81
N ALA A 778 -6.86 34.58 24.62
CA ALA A 778 -7.13 35.85 23.96
C ALA A 778 -8.45 35.82 23.16
N VAL A 779 -8.96 37.00 22.81
CA VAL A 779 -10.08 37.21 21.89
C VAL A 779 -9.78 38.42 21.00
N HIS A 780 -10.07 38.31 19.71
CA HIS A 780 -10.04 39.44 18.77
C HIS A 780 -11.41 40.13 18.81
N LEU A 781 -11.48 41.43 19.09
CA LEU A 781 -12.72 42.16 19.25
C LEU A 781 -12.87 43.29 18.21
N TYR A 782 -13.75 43.07 17.24
CA TYR A 782 -14.22 44.11 16.32
C TYR A 782 -15.12 45.09 17.07
N ALA A 783 -14.56 46.22 17.53
CA ALA A 783 -15.22 47.10 18.49
C ALA A 783 -16.39 47.89 17.85
N GLU A 784 -16.08 48.59 16.77
CA GLU A 784 -17.01 49.45 16.01
C GLU A 784 -16.66 49.34 14.53
N ASN A 785 -17.62 49.60 13.65
CA ASN A 785 -17.34 49.91 12.25
C ASN A 785 -17.08 51.41 12.12
N PHE A 786 -16.29 51.83 11.12
CA PHE A 786 -16.06 53.25 10.86
C PHE A 786 -17.25 53.88 10.10
N ASP A 787 -18.41 53.97 10.75
CA ASP A 787 -19.55 54.73 10.21
C ASP A 787 -19.43 56.21 10.59
N THR A 788 -19.03 57.05 9.61
CA THR A 788 -18.87 58.49 9.82
C THR A 788 -20.17 59.23 10.17
N THR A 789 -21.34 58.58 10.06
CA THR A 789 -22.62 59.15 10.51
C THR A 789 -22.85 58.97 12.02
N LEU A 790 -22.07 58.10 12.67
CA LEU A 790 -22.14 57.83 14.09
C LEU A 790 -20.93 58.44 14.80
N ALA A 791 -21.08 58.74 16.09
CA ALA A 791 -19.95 59.19 16.91
C ALA A 791 -19.12 57.97 17.34
N ALA A 792 -17.79 58.11 17.35
CA ALA A 792 -16.91 57.13 17.97
C ALA A 792 -17.32 56.87 19.43
N GLY A 793 -17.36 55.60 19.84
CA GLY A 793 -17.90 55.19 21.14
C GLY A 793 -19.39 54.85 21.12
N ASN A 794 -20.05 54.83 19.96
CA ASN A 794 -21.46 54.44 19.82
C ASN A 794 -21.75 53.00 20.30
N ARG A 795 -20.73 52.12 20.35
CA ARG A 795 -20.84 50.76 20.88
C ARG A 795 -20.16 50.58 22.24
N ALA A 796 -19.74 51.65 22.90
CA ALA A 796 -18.95 51.59 24.13
C ALA A 796 -19.53 50.66 25.19
N ALA A 797 -20.85 50.66 25.40
CA ALA A 797 -21.49 49.79 26.37
C ALA A 797 -21.31 48.28 26.05
N GLN A 798 -21.31 47.89 24.78
CA GLN A 798 -21.08 46.49 24.39
C GLN A 798 -19.59 46.16 24.43
N VAL A 799 -18.73 47.07 23.99
CA VAL A 799 -17.27 46.90 24.08
C VAL A 799 -16.83 46.77 25.54
N ASP A 800 -17.43 47.53 26.46
CA ASP A 800 -17.19 47.43 27.91
C ASP A 800 -17.52 46.05 28.47
N LEU A 801 -18.65 45.47 28.03
CA LEU A 801 -19.04 44.14 28.45
C LEU A 801 -18.06 43.09 27.93
N ALA A 802 -17.68 43.14 26.65
CA ALA A 802 -16.70 42.23 26.07
C ALA A 802 -15.33 42.32 26.77
N VAL A 803 -14.82 43.55 27.00
CA VAL A 803 -13.55 43.78 27.71
C VAL A 803 -13.62 43.30 29.16
N LYS A 804 -14.75 43.54 29.85
CA LYS A 804 -14.96 43.05 31.22
C LYS A 804 -15.01 41.53 31.26
N TYR A 805 -15.84 40.89 30.43
CA TYR A 805 -16.00 39.43 30.41
C TYR A 805 -14.71 38.71 30.05
N ALA A 806 -13.93 39.23 29.10
CA ALA A 806 -12.61 38.70 28.81
C ALA A 806 -11.67 38.82 30.03
N GLY A 807 -11.64 39.99 30.67
CA GLY A 807 -10.81 40.24 31.86
C GLY A 807 -11.15 39.33 33.05
N ASP A 808 -12.44 39.21 33.38
CA ASP A 808 -12.93 38.35 34.47
C ASP A 808 -12.60 36.86 34.24
N ASN A 809 -12.43 36.46 32.97
CA ASN A 809 -12.05 35.10 32.57
C ASN A 809 -10.55 34.96 32.25
N GLY A 810 -9.74 35.98 32.53
CA GLY A 810 -8.28 35.96 32.35
C GLY A 810 -7.83 35.93 30.89
N LEU A 811 -8.67 36.36 29.95
CA LEU A 811 -8.37 36.44 28.51
C LEU A 811 -7.86 37.84 28.15
N TYR A 812 -6.94 37.91 27.20
CA TYR A 812 -6.51 39.13 26.54
C TYR A 812 -7.51 39.56 25.47
N VAL A 813 -7.62 40.86 25.22
CA VAL A 813 -8.45 41.42 24.13
C VAL A 813 -7.54 42.17 23.16
N ILE A 814 -7.56 41.76 21.90
CA ILE A 814 -7.06 42.59 20.81
C ILE A 814 -8.24 43.40 20.31
N LEU A 815 -8.29 44.67 20.67
CA LEU A 815 -9.35 45.59 20.29
C LEU A 815 -8.99 46.23 18.95
N VAL A 816 -9.89 46.12 17.96
CA VAL A 816 -9.68 46.67 16.62
C VAL A 816 -10.82 47.59 16.20
N LEU A 817 -10.50 48.65 15.44
CA LEU A 817 -11.50 49.36 14.63
C LEU A 817 -11.81 48.52 13.39
N ALA A 818 -13.04 48.00 13.32
CA ALA A 818 -13.48 47.11 12.25
C ALA A 818 -13.73 47.87 10.95
N ASN A 819 -13.80 47.13 9.83
CA ASN A 819 -14.03 47.71 8.51
C ASN A 819 -15.51 47.67 8.04
N GLY A 820 -16.42 47.10 8.84
CA GLY A 820 -17.85 47.03 8.49
C GLY A 820 -18.15 46.23 7.22
N GLY A 821 -17.28 45.28 6.85
CA GLY A 821 -17.39 44.48 5.62
C GLY A 821 -16.89 45.20 4.36
N LYS A 822 -16.20 46.33 4.49
CA LYS A 822 -15.63 47.10 3.38
C LYS A 822 -14.10 46.98 3.39
N ASN A 823 -13.59 45.85 2.92
CA ASN A 823 -12.15 45.58 2.92
C ASN A 823 -11.38 46.58 2.05
N GLY A 824 -10.30 47.15 2.59
CA GLY A 824 -9.56 48.21 1.93
C GLY A 824 -10.33 49.51 1.85
N ASP A 825 -10.82 49.98 3.00
CA ASP A 825 -11.39 51.31 3.19
C ASP A 825 -11.11 51.75 4.64
N TYR A 826 -10.94 53.05 4.87
CA TYR A 826 -10.73 53.61 6.19
C TYR A 826 -11.13 55.09 6.24
N SER A 827 -11.42 55.59 7.44
CA SER A 827 -11.60 57.03 7.70
C SER A 827 -10.59 57.51 8.73
N LEU A 828 -9.66 58.39 8.31
CA LEU A 828 -8.64 58.94 9.21
C LEU A 828 -9.27 59.69 10.39
N SER A 829 -10.25 60.56 10.13
CA SER A 829 -10.90 61.35 11.18
C SER A 829 -11.69 60.48 12.14
N TYR A 830 -12.32 59.40 11.66
CA TYR A 830 -13.02 58.46 12.54
C TYR A 830 -12.02 57.64 13.36
N ALA A 831 -10.95 57.13 12.75
CA ALA A 831 -9.92 56.39 13.48
C ALA A 831 -9.24 57.23 14.58
N GLU A 832 -8.98 58.51 14.32
CA GLU A 832 -8.49 59.42 15.35
C GLU A 832 -9.50 59.60 16.50
N ALA A 833 -10.79 59.77 16.18
CA ALA A 833 -11.85 59.90 17.19
C ALA A 833 -12.02 58.61 18.00
N PHE A 834 -12.00 57.46 17.32
CA PHE A 834 -12.08 56.13 17.90
C PHE A 834 -10.92 55.89 18.89
N TRP A 835 -9.67 56.14 18.47
CA TRP A 835 -8.53 55.92 19.34
C TRP A 835 -8.43 56.93 20.48
N LYS A 836 -8.85 58.19 20.28
CA LYS A 836 -8.98 59.15 21.40
C LYS A 836 -9.96 58.66 22.46
N PHE A 837 -11.05 58.03 22.05
CA PHE A 837 -12.06 57.50 22.96
C PHE A 837 -11.59 56.20 23.64
N TYR A 838 -11.27 55.17 22.86
CA TYR A 838 -11.01 53.82 23.38
C TYR A 838 -9.61 53.63 23.99
N ALA A 839 -8.58 54.31 23.48
CA ALA A 839 -7.25 54.20 24.10
C ALA A 839 -7.25 54.77 25.52
N ALA A 840 -7.86 55.95 25.72
CA ALA A 840 -8.01 56.54 27.05
C ALA A 840 -8.87 55.66 27.98
N ARG A 841 -9.96 55.12 27.44
CA ARG A 841 -10.90 54.28 28.19
C ARG A 841 -10.27 53.00 28.73
N TYR A 842 -9.42 52.35 27.94
CA TYR A 842 -8.79 51.09 28.31
C TYR A 842 -7.30 51.23 28.66
N ALA A 843 -6.81 52.44 28.86
CA ALA A 843 -5.42 52.72 29.21
C ALA A 843 -4.95 51.95 30.46
N ALA A 844 -5.83 51.77 31.46
CA ALA A 844 -5.50 51.05 32.69
C ALA A 844 -5.74 49.52 32.60
N GLN A 845 -6.39 49.03 31.53
CA GLN A 845 -6.71 47.61 31.39
C GLN A 845 -5.49 46.87 30.84
N THR A 846 -4.89 46.05 31.69
CA THR A 846 -3.64 45.35 31.38
C THR A 846 -3.83 44.19 30.40
N HIS A 847 -5.03 43.65 30.29
CA HIS A 847 -5.35 42.58 29.33
C HIS A 847 -5.74 43.09 27.94
N VAL A 848 -5.65 44.40 27.66
CA VAL A 848 -6.05 44.99 26.36
C VAL A 848 -4.81 45.39 25.53
N LEU A 849 -4.83 45.01 24.25
CA LEU A 849 -3.92 45.45 23.20
C LEU A 849 -4.74 46.09 22.07
N PHE A 850 -4.09 46.93 21.27
CA PHE A 850 -4.76 47.68 20.21
C PHE A 850 -4.25 47.28 18.83
N GLU A 851 -5.14 46.86 17.95
CA GLU A 851 -4.89 46.75 16.51
C GLU A 851 -5.51 47.95 15.82
N ILE A 852 -4.73 48.73 15.07
CA ILE A 852 -5.14 50.09 14.65
C ILE A 852 -6.41 50.10 13.79
N GLN A 853 -6.49 49.23 12.79
CA GLN A 853 -7.60 49.14 11.86
C GLN A 853 -7.56 47.76 11.20
N ASN A 854 -8.72 47.11 11.07
CA ASN A 854 -8.83 45.87 10.31
C ASN A 854 -8.74 46.16 8.80
N GLU A 855 -7.76 45.57 8.11
CA GLU A 855 -7.59 45.63 6.65
C GLU A 855 -7.78 47.01 5.99
N PRO A 856 -7.00 48.05 6.36
CA PRO A 856 -7.14 49.41 5.83
C PRO A 856 -6.79 49.54 4.33
N VAL A 857 -6.17 48.53 3.72
CA VAL A 857 -5.83 48.50 2.28
C VAL A 857 -6.21 47.16 1.65
N SER A 858 -6.83 47.19 0.46
CA SER A 858 -7.22 46.00 -0.28
C SER A 858 -6.00 45.16 -0.69
N TRP A 859 -6.10 43.83 -0.58
CA TRP A 859 -5.12 42.83 -1.07
C TRP A 859 -3.75 42.77 -0.39
N GLY A 860 -3.35 43.70 0.48
CA GLY A 860 -2.12 43.58 1.29
C GLY A 860 -1.00 44.59 0.94
N PRO A 861 0.25 44.35 1.37
CA PRO A 861 1.35 45.31 1.24
C PRO A 861 1.80 45.53 -0.22
N PRO A 862 2.46 46.66 -0.53
CA PRO A 862 2.84 47.73 0.40
C PRO A 862 1.80 48.85 0.53
N TYR A 863 1.57 49.31 1.76
CA TYR A 863 0.67 50.40 2.14
C TYR A 863 1.24 51.78 1.83
N ASN A 864 2.56 51.89 1.76
CA ASN A 864 3.26 53.12 1.39
C ASN A 864 3.24 53.40 -0.12
N SER A 865 2.64 52.51 -0.92
CA SER A 865 2.49 52.71 -2.36
C SER A 865 1.48 53.82 -2.66
N ALA A 866 1.80 54.65 -3.66
CA ALA A 866 0.85 55.61 -4.24
C ALA A 866 -0.35 54.92 -4.91
N SER A 867 -0.23 53.63 -5.25
CA SER A 867 -1.29 52.81 -5.82
C SER A 867 -2.02 51.93 -4.79
N ALA A 868 -1.72 52.07 -3.50
CA ALA A 868 -2.48 51.41 -2.44
C ALA A 868 -3.95 51.85 -2.53
N ASN A 869 -4.89 50.95 -2.22
CA ASN A 869 -6.31 51.22 -2.31
C ASN A 869 -7.01 51.04 -0.94
N PRO A 870 -7.48 52.13 -0.31
CA PRO A 870 -7.17 53.54 -0.61
C PRO A 870 -5.71 53.90 -0.30
N PRO A 871 -5.16 54.96 -0.91
CA PRO A 871 -3.82 55.44 -0.59
C PRO A 871 -3.82 56.20 0.75
N GLY A 872 -2.67 56.21 1.44
CA GLY A 872 -2.46 57.01 2.64
C GLY A 872 -2.59 56.25 3.97
N ALA A 873 -2.73 54.92 3.93
CA ALA A 873 -2.82 54.09 5.13
C ALA A 873 -1.62 54.29 6.09
N ILE A 874 -0.41 54.58 5.59
CA ILE A 874 0.72 54.92 6.48
C ILE A 874 0.41 56.13 7.38
N ASN A 875 -0.27 57.16 6.87
CA ASN A 875 -0.63 58.31 7.70
C ASN A 875 -1.68 57.94 8.74
N LEU A 876 -2.65 57.07 8.38
CA LEU A 876 -3.60 56.50 9.33
C LEU A 876 -2.89 55.80 10.49
N GLU A 877 -2.00 54.85 10.17
CA GLU A 877 -1.21 54.10 11.15
C GLU A 877 -0.41 55.02 12.08
N VAL A 878 0.24 56.04 11.52
CA VAL A 878 1.06 57.00 12.27
C VAL A 878 0.22 57.87 13.22
N GLN A 879 -0.92 58.41 12.76
CA GLN A 879 -1.77 59.26 13.60
C GLN A 879 -2.45 58.45 14.71
N ALA A 880 -2.98 57.27 14.37
CA ALA A 880 -3.56 56.36 15.34
C ALA A 880 -2.53 55.97 16.42
N TYR A 881 -1.31 55.58 16.02
CA TYR A 881 -0.23 55.28 16.95
C TYR A 881 0.06 56.44 17.91
N LYS A 882 0.21 57.67 17.40
CA LYS A 882 0.51 58.84 18.23
C LYS A 882 -0.59 59.11 19.25
N ILE A 883 -1.85 58.98 18.84
CA ILE A 883 -3.02 59.12 19.72
C ILE A 883 -3.00 58.01 20.78
N ILE A 884 -2.85 56.75 20.38
CA ILE A 884 -2.82 55.63 21.32
C ILE A 884 -1.68 55.82 22.32
N ARG A 885 -0.48 56.18 21.89
CA ARG A 885 0.66 56.44 22.79
C ARG A 885 0.44 57.63 23.72
N GLN A 886 -0.31 58.64 23.29
CA GLN A 886 -0.67 59.77 24.14
C GLN A 886 -1.59 59.36 25.30
N TYR A 887 -2.59 58.52 25.04
CA TYR A 887 -3.61 58.17 26.03
C TYR A 887 -3.33 56.85 26.78
N ALA A 888 -2.62 55.93 26.14
CA ALA A 888 -2.28 54.60 26.64
C ALA A 888 -0.82 54.24 26.29
N PRO A 889 0.17 54.96 26.87
CA PRO A 889 1.58 54.84 26.50
C PRO A 889 2.14 53.42 26.61
N GLU A 890 1.64 52.64 27.58
CA GLU A 890 2.11 51.29 27.89
C GLU A 890 1.38 50.17 27.14
N SER A 891 0.30 50.48 26.40
CA SER A 891 -0.50 49.44 25.74
C SER A 891 0.18 48.91 24.47
N PRO A 892 0.26 47.59 24.26
CA PRO A 892 0.75 47.02 23.01
C PRO A 892 -0.04 47.48 21.78
N ILE A 893 0.65 47.68 20.65
CA ILE A 893 0.03 48.12 19.38
C ILE A 893 0.37 47.13 18.24
N LEU A 894 -0.63 46.78 17.44
CA LEU A 894 -0.49 46.08 16.17
C LEU A 894 -0.74 47.03 15.00
N PHE A 895 0.21 47.06 14.06
CA PHE A 895 0.14 47.85 12.83
C PHE A 895 -0.36 47.01 11.64
N PHE A 896 -0.90 47.71 10.65
CA PHE A 896 -1.14 47.28 9.27
C PHE A 896 -2.28 46.29 9.02
N SER A 897 -2.43 45.20 9.76
CA SER A 897 -3.52 44.23 9.52
C SER A 897 -3.58 43.75 8.05
N TYR A 898 -2.48 43.19 7.55
CA TYR A 898 -2.35 42.80 6.14
C TYR A 898 -3.23 41.60 5.77
N SER A 899 -4.19 41.79 4.86
CA SER A 899 -5.16 40.77 4.45
C SER A 899 -4.58 39.58 3.66
N VAL A 900 -3.76 39.81 2.63
CA VAL A 900 -3.17 38.75 1.78
C VAL A 900 -1.65 38.88 1.75
N LEU A 901 -0.95 37.77 2.05
CA LEU A 901 0.50 37.65 1.95
C LEU A 901 0.87 36.77 0.75
N GLY A 902 1.85 37.20 -0.05
CA GLY A 902 2.19 36.57 -1.34
C GLY A 902 1.90 37.47 -2.54
N TYR A 903 2.39 37.10 -3.73
CA TYR A 903 2.40 37.97 -4.93
C TYR A 903 3.16 39.29 -4.70
N SER A 904 2.48 40.45 -4.74
CA SER A 904 3.06 41.77 -4.43
C SER A 904 3.33 41.97 -2.94
N GLY A 905 2.63 41.26 -2.05
CA GLY A 905 2.76 41.33 -0.60
C GLY A 905 3.88 40.45 -0.05
N ASN A 906 5.12 40.67 -0.50
CA ASN A 906 6.30 39.93 -0.03
C ASN A 906 6.97 40.61 1.19
N THR A 907 7.97 39.95 1.79
CA THR A 907 8.70 40.49 2.96
C THR A 907 9.25 41.89 2.72
N GLN A 908 9.76 42.18 1.52
CA GLN A 908 10.36 43.47 1.22
C GLN A 908 9.32 44.60 1.19
N ALA A 909 8.11 44.33 0.71
CA ALA A 909 7.00 45.27 0.71
C ALA A 909 6.61 45.65 2.15
N ILE A 910 6.52 44.68 3.05
CA ILE A 910 6.25 44.92 4.48
C ILE A 910 7.37 45.73 5.14
N LEU A 911 8.64 45.39 4.86
CA LEU A 911 9.77 46.14 5.42
C LEU A 911 9.77 47.60 4.94
N SER A 912 9.34 47.86 3.71
CA SER A 912 9.17 49.22 3.16
C SER A 912 8.12 50.01 3.94
N ASP A 913 6.98 49.40 4.26
CA ASP A 913 5.93 50.04 5.06
C ASP A 913 6.39 50.34 6.49
N ILE A 914 7.07 49.37 7.11
CA ILE A 914 7.68 49.53 8.44
C ILE A 914 8.65 50.69 8.45
N GLN A 915 9.52 50.80 7.44
CA GLN A 915 10.47 51.91 7.32
C GLN A 915 9.76 53.26 7.19
N ALA A 916 8.65 53.33 6.46
CA ALA A 916 7.86 54.55 6.30
C ALA A 916 7.20 54.99 7.63
N VAL A 917 6.61 54.06 8.38
CA VAL A 917 6.04 54.31 9.71
C VAL A 917 7.13 54.72 10.70
N ASN A 918 8.22 53.95 10.75
CA ASN A 918 9.34 54.19 11.65
C ASN A 918 10.00 55.56 11.45
N THR A 919 10.13 56.00 10.21
CA THR A 919 10.68 57.33 9.88
C THR A 919 9.79 58.44 10.46
N GLN A 920 8.47 58.30 10.38
CA GLN A 920 7.53 59.34 10.83
C GLN A 920 7.28 59.35 12.34
N ILE A 921 7.41 58.20 13.00
CA ILE A 921 7.18 58.04 14.44
C ILE A 921 8.48 58.22 15.24
N HIS A 922 9.55 57.55 14.81
CA HIS A 922 10.80 57.45 15.57
C HIS A 922 11.95 58.27 14.96
N GLY A 923 11.78 58.84 13.76
CA GLY A 923 12.86 59.54 13.05
C GLY A 923 13.96 58.62 12.52
N ASN A 924 13.77 57.31 12.57
CA ASN A 924 14.75 56.29 12.16
C ASN A 924 14.04 55.12 11.48
N ALA A 925 14.22 54.96 10.18
CA ALA A 925 13.59 53.91 9.36
C ALA A 925 13.81 52.47 9.89
N ASN A 926 14.90 52.23 10.61
CA ASN A 926 15.25 50.90 11.14
C ASN A 926 15.01 50.77 12.64
N ALA A 927 14.16 51.63 13.23
CA ALA A 927 13.79 51.55 14.64
C ALA A 927 13.25 50.15 14.98
N LYS A 928 13.78 49.57 16.06
CA LYS A 928 13.32 48.28 16.57
C LYS A 928 12.13 48.48 17.49
N TRP A 929 11.14 47.63 17.32
CA TRP A 929 9.90 47.68 18.08
C TRP A 929 10.03 46.94 19.40
N THR A 930 9.59 47.58 20.47
CA THR A 930 9.65 47.04 21.84
C THR A 930 8.25 46.91 22.46
N ASN A 931 7.24 47.52 21.85
CA ASN A 931 5.84 47.37 22.22
C ASN A 931 4.91 47.46 20.99
N GLU A 932 5.40 47.00 19.84
CA GLU A 932 4.72 47.02 18.54
C GLU A 932 4.96 45.72 17.77
N ALA A 933 3.98 45.29 16.98
CA ALA A 933 4.10 44.15 16.06
C ALA A 933 3.25 44.37 14.80
N VAL A 934 3.51 43.59 13.76
CA VAL A 934 2.68 43.57 12.54
C VAL A 934 1.48 42.65 12.75
N ALA A 935 0.27 43.15 12.53
CA ALA A 935 -0.93 42.33 12.33
C ALA A 935 -1.01 41.86 10.87
N PHE A 936 -1.44 40.63 10.66
CA PHE A 936 -1.65 40.05 9.33
C PHE A 936 -2.71 38.96 9.37
N HIS A 937 -3.24 38.63 8.20
CA HIS A 937 -4.27 37.62 7.98
C HIS A 937 -3.77 36.45 7.12
N GLY A 938 -4.50 35.34 7.13
CA GLY A 938 -4.12 34.10 6.47
C GLY A 938 -4.59 33.90 5.02
N TYR A 939 -5.20 34.91 4.38
CA TYR A 939 -5.87 34.73 3.09
C TYR A 939 -4.95 34.39 1.91
N GLY A 940 -3.64 34.64 2.05
CA GLY A 940 -2.64 34.24 1.07
C GLY A 940 -2.25 32.75 1.09
N GLY A 941 -2.78 31.98 2.04
CA GLY A 941 -2.48 30.56 2.21
C GLY A 941 -1.20 30.27 3.01
N VAL A 942 -1.07 29.02 3.47
CA VAL A 942 -0.02 28.57 4.42
C VAL A 942 1.40 28.79 3.88
N ALA A 943 1.64 28.48 2.60
CA ALA A 943 2.98 28.53 2.01
C ALA A 943 3.52 29.96 1.87
N ASN A 944 2.68 30.88 1.37
CA ASN A 944 3.05 32.30 1.24
C ASN A 944 3.24 32.93 2.62
N THR A 945 2.33 32.65 3.56
CA THR A 945 2.43 33.15 4.93
C THR A 945 3.72 32.68 5.60
N LYS A 946 4.05 31.38 5.51
CA LYS A 946 5.27 30.84 6.09
C LYS A 946 6.51 31.56 5.55
N THR A 947 6.56 31.80 4.25
CA THR A 947 7.69 32.44 3.58
C THR A 947 7.83 33.90 4.02
N VAL A 948 6.75 34.68 3.93
CA VAL A 948 6.77 36.12 4.20
C VAL A 948 7.04 36.41 5.67
N ILE A 949 6.37 35.69 6.58
CA ILE A 949 6.53 35.88 8.03
C ILE A 949 7.91 35.40 8.51
N SER A 950 8.45 34.31 7.97
CA SER A 950 9.83 33.91 8.30
C SER A 950 10.83 35.01 7.94
N GLY A 951 10.66 35.66 6.78
CA GLY A 951 11.48 36.79 6.37
C GLY A 951 11.34 38.00 7.30
N LEU A 952 10.11 38.33 7.70
CA LEU A 952 9.83 39.44 8.61
C LEU A 952 10.45 39.22 10.01
N LEU A 953 10.28 38.02 10.57
CA LEU A 953 10.87 37.63 11.84
C LEU A 953 12.40 37.65 11.77
N SER A 954 12.98 37.23 10.64
CA SER A 954 14.44 37.29 10.41
C SER A 954 14.96 38.72 10.34
N ALA A 955 14.15 39.67 9.84
CA ALA A 955 14.46 41.10 9.90
C ALA A 955 14.28 41.70 11.31
N GLY A 956 13.82 40.91 12.29
CA GLY A 956 13.66 41.30 13.68
C GLY A 956 12.43 42.16 13.95
N TYR A 957 11.38 42.01 13.16
CA TYR A 957 10.08 42.65 13.41
C TYR A 957 9.05 41.59 13.84
N PRO A 958 8.43 41.76 15.03
CA PRO A 958 7.44 40.82 15.53
C PRO A 958 6.15 40.83 14.70
N ALA A 959 5.42 39.71 14.72
CA ALA A 959 4.13 39.58 14.02
C ALA A 959 3.11 38.81 14.85
N VAL A 960 1.83 39.13 14.66
CA VAL A 960 0.66 38.46 15.24
C VAL A 960 -0.35 38.20 14.11
N MET A 961 -0.80 36.95 13.98
CA MET A 961 -1.91 36.64 13.08
C MET A 961 -3.22 37.02 13.79
N THR A 962 -4.03 37.90 13.20
CA THR A 962 -5.28 38.37 13.83
C THR A 962 -6.53 37.76 13.19
N GLU A 963 -6.41 37.17 11.99
CA GLU A 963 -7.53 36.59 11.25
C GLU A 963 -7.08 35.51 10.24
N PHE A 964 -7.72 34.33 10.19
CA PHE A 964 -7.54 33.41 9.05
C PHE A 964 -8.77 32.53 8.83
N GLY A 965 -8.94 32.09 7.57
CA GLY A 965 -10.10 31.32 7.12
C GLY A 965 -10.19 29.90 7.69
N THR A 966 -11.41 29.39 7.79
CA THR A 966 -11.70 27.99 8.20
C THR A 966 -11.65 27.03 7.00
N VAL A 967 -11.26 25.77 7.23
CA VAL A 967 -11.44 24.70 6.24
C VAL A 967 -12.74 23.97 6.57
N ASN A 968 -13.76 24.04 5.69
CA ASN A 968 -15.08 23.45 5.92
C ASN A 968 -15.69 23.84 7.27
N ASN A 969 -15.64 25.14 7.64
CA ASN A 969 -16.16 25.67 8.90
C ASN A 969 -15.42 25.20 10.17
N ALA A 970 -14.31 24.47 10.02
CA ALA A 970 -13.45 24.01 11.10
C ALA A 970 -12.11 24.74 11.12
N ILE A 971 -11.43 24.72 12.27
CA ILE A 971 -10.11 25.32 12.44
C ILE A 971 -9.10 24.74 11.43
N ASP A 972 -8.38 25.60 10.71
CA ASP A 972 -7.31 25.18 9.80
C ASP A 972 -6.07 24.75 10.60
N THR A 973 -6.04 23.47 10.93
CA THR A 973 -4.97 22.85 11.69
C THR A 973 -3.59 22.89 10.99
N SER A 974 -3.54 22.94 9.66
CA SER A 974 -2.28 23.08 8.91
C SER A 974 -1.68 24.47 9.10
N PHE A 975 -2.56 25.48 9.06
CA PHE A 975 -2.19 26.87 9.26
C PHE A 975 -1.74 27.12 10.69
N VAL A 976 -2.52 26.67 11.68
CA VAL A 976 -2.18 26.77 13.11
C VAL A 976 -0.86 26.08 13.41
N SER A 977 -0.64 24.86 12.89
CA SER A 977 0.63 24.14 13.03
C SER A 977 1.82 24.97 12.52
N THR A 978 1.63 25.64 11.38
CA THR A 978 2.65 26.50 10.80
C THR A 978 2.97 27.70 11.70
N LEU A 979 1.97 28.42 12.21
CA LEU A 979 2.16 29.57 13.10
C LEU A 979 2.81 29.15 14.43
N GLU A 980 2.39 28.03 15.00
CA GLU A 980 3.01 27.44 16.19
C GLU A 980 4.49 27.09 15.94
N SER A 981 4.83 26.57 14.76
CA SER A 981 6.22 26.25 14.38
C SER A 981 7.10 27.49 14.21
N LEU A 982 6.53 28.60 13.71
CA LEU A 982 7.23 29.88 13.59
C LEU A 982 7.38 30.57 14.95
N GLY A 983 6.53 30.20 15.91
CA GLY A 983 6.47 30.80 17.24
C GLY A 983 5.68 32.11 17.26
N VAL A 984 4.66 32.23 16.40
CA VAL A 984 3.82 33.41 16.21
C VAL A 984 2.47 33.22 16.92
N SER A 985 1.98 34.27 17.59
CA SER A 985 0.66 34.26 18.22
C SER A 985 -0.41 34.42 17.15
N TRP A 986 -1.57 33.82 17.37
CA TRP A 986 -2.60 33.74 16.35
C TRP A 986 -3.99 33.81 16.91
N LEU A 987 -4.88 34.46 16.19
CA LEU A 987 -6.30 34.46 16.43
C LEU A 987 -7.01 33.97 15.16
N ASP A 988 -8.07 33.20 15.33
CA ASP A 988 -8.83 32.61 14.23
C ASP A 988 -10.12 33.39 13.95
N PHE A 989 -10.63 33.26 12.72
CA PHE A 989 -11.90 33.87 12.33
C PHE A 989 -13.08 32.93 12.59
N GLN A 990 -13.07 32.19 13.70
CA GLN A 990 -14.25 31.46 14.19
C GLN A 990 -14.98 32.32 15.23
N GLY A 991 -16.31 32.43 15.14
CA GLY A 991 -17.07 33.25 16.08
C GLY A 991 -17.27 32.59 17.45
N ILE A 992 -17.66 33.38 18.45
CA ILE A 992 -18.05 32.90 19.79
C ILE A 992 -19.50 33.21 20.16
N LYS A 993 -20.39 33.47 19.20
CA LYS A 993 -21.82 33.81 19.45
C LYS A 993 -22.73 32.59 19.41
N THR A 994 -24.04 32.75 19.60
CA THR A 994 -25.01 31.65 19.46
C THR A 994 -25.95 31.83 18.27
N ASN A 995 -26.07 33.04 17.71
CA ASN A 995 -27.16 33.39 16.80
C ASN A 995 -26.74 34.06 15.48
N ASP A 996 -25.47 33.99 15.05
CA ASP A 996 -25.09 34.59 13.76
C ASP A 996 -24.09 33.75 12.96
N VAL A 997 -24.15 33.93 11.64
CA VAL A 997 -23.62 33.02 10.61
C VAL A 997 -22.09 33.10 10.49
N SER A 998 -21.37 32.45 11.40
CA SER A 998 -19.99 31.93 11.21
C SER A 998 -19.55 31.04 12.38
N THR A 999 -20.02 29.79 12.34
CA THR A 999 -19.28 28.55 12.69
C THR A 999 -18.37 28.60 13.93
N TYR A 1000 -18.91 28.15 15.07
CA TYR A 1000 -18.36 28.37 16.40
C TYR A 1000 -17.22 27.43 16.82
N VAL A 1001 -16.20 28.02 17.43
CA VAL A 1001 -15.07 27.33 18.08
C VAL A 1001 -15.48 26.52 19.33
N LEU A 1002 -16.63 26.84 19.91
CA LEU A 1002 -17.20 26.11 21.06
C LEU A 1002 -17.78 24.75 20.66
N THR A 1003 -17.98 24.51 19.36
CA THR A 1003 -18.46 23.23 18.84
C THR A 1003 -17.29 22.25 18.75
N SER A 1004 -17.33 21.18 19.54
CA SER A 1004 -16.24 20.20 19.60
C SER A 1004 -15.85 19.64 18.22
N SER A 1005 -16.79 19.39 17.30
CA SER A 1005 -16.49 18.90 15.94
C SER A 1005 -15.77 19.91 15.03
N LEU A 1006 -15.85 21.20 15.32
CA LEU A 1006 -15.26 22.27 14.50
C LEU A 1006 -13.92 22.79 15.04
N TYR A 1007 -13.62 22.53 16.31
CA TYR A 1007 -12.38 22.96 16.96
C TYR A 1007 -11.65 21.83 17.68
N GLN A 1008 -12.22 21.28 18.76
CA GLN A 1008 -11.53 20.29 19.58
C GLN A 1008 -11.19 19.01 18.81
N THR A 1009 -12.09 18.49 17.99
CA THR A 1009 -11.92 17.27 17.21
C THR A 1009 -10.84 17.45 16.13
N PRO A 1010 -10.87 18.48 15.25
CA PRO A 1010 -9.77 18.74 14.32
C PRO A 1010 -8.41 18.89 15.00
N VAL A 1011 -8.32 19.69 16.08
CA VAL A 1011 -7.06 19.90 16.83
C VAL A 1011 -6.55 18.60 17.44
N LYS A 1012 -7.43 17.76 18.01
CA LYS A 1012 -7.09 16.41 18.50
C LYS A 1012 -6.63 15.49 17.37
N ASN A 1013 -7.33 15.49 16.25
CA ASN A 1013 -7.09 14.58 15.13
C ASN A 1013 -5.68 14.74 14.54
N VAL A 1014 -5.16 15.97 14.51
CA VAL A 1014 -3.80 16.26 14.03
C VAL A 1014 -2.75 16.28 15.13
N GLY A 1015 -3.14 16.04 16.39
CA GLY A 1015 -2.23 16.04 17.53
C GLY A 1015 -1.61 17.42 17.84
N LEU A 1016 -2.28 18.50 17.45
CA LEU A 1016 -1.85 19.85 17.80
C LEU A 1016 -1.93 20.05 19.31
N CYS A 1017 -0.88 20.63 19.87
CA CYS A 1017 -0.73 20.78 21.31
C CYS A 1017 0.06 22.05 21.58
N TRP A 1018 -0.41 22.88 22.51
CA TRP A 1018 0.33 24.01 23.04
C TRP A 1018 0.08 24.22 24.53
N PRO A 1019 1.01 24.90 25.24
CA PRO A 1019 0.78 25.34 26.62
C PRO A 1019 -0.44 26.27 26.69
N SER A 1020 -1.46 25.85 27.44
CA SER A 1020 -2.64 26.65 27.74
C SER A 1020 -2.40 27.50 28.98
N ASP A 1021 -3.00 28.69 29.04
CA ASP A 1021 -2.97 29.48 30.28
C ASP A 1021 -3.87 28.86 31.34
N PHE A 1022 -5.04 28.41 30.89
CA PHE A 1022 -6.08 27.77 31.69
C PHE A 1022 -6.62 26.54 30.94
N GLY A 1023 -7.40 25.71 31.63
CA GLY A 1023 -7.96 24.50 31.02
C GLY A 1023 -6.90 23.44 30.69
N THR A 1024 -7.39 22.30 30.19
CA THR A 1024 -6.63 21.05 29.99
C THR A 1024 -6.50 20.65 28.52
N PHE A 1025 -6.86 21.56 27.61
CA PHE A 1025 -6.91 21.36 26.17
C PHE A 1025 -6.14 22.49 25.46
N PRO A 1026 -5.49 22.27 24.29
CA PRO A 1026 -5.26 20.98 23.63
C PRO A 1026 -4.10 20.16 24.21
N CYS A 1027 -3.35 20.72 25.15
CA CYS A 1027 -2.48 19.96 26.04
C CYS A 1027 -3.05 19.96 27.46
N ASN A 1028 -2.91 18.84 28.17
CA ASN A 1028 -2.84 18.88 29.62
C ASN A 1028 -1.58 19.66 30.00
N LYS A 1029 -1.73 20.83 30.61
CA LYS A 1029 -0.60 21.60 31.13
C LYS A 1029 0.15 20.76 32.16
N ALA A 1030 1.37 20.37 31.84
CA ALA A 1030 2.45 20.26 32.82
C ALA A 1030 3.75 20.66 32.11
N ALA A 1031 4.40 21.67 32.67
CA ALA A 1031 5.81 21.95 32.47
C ALA A 1031 6.67 20.77 32.96
#